data_AF-A0A2D6P2E9-F1
#
_entry.id   AF-A0A2D6P2E9-F1
#
_cell.length_a   1.000
_cell.length_b   1.000
_cell.length_c   1.000
_cell.angle_alpha   90.00
_cell.angle_beta   90.00
_cell.angle_gamma   90.00
#
_symmetry.space_group_name_H-M   'P 1'
#
loop_
_entity.id
_entity.type
_entity.pdbx_description
1 polymer ?
#
loop_
_entity_poly.entity_id
_entity_poly.type
_entity_poly.pdbx_seq_one_letter_code
_entity_poly.pdbx_strand_id
1 'polypeptide(L)'
;MDREKIVNIVIFLLIFIFILSYFKPSLIFSDTTLNGGDSGSHNYLLQIMQENLAKGKITSWSDGWYAGFPSFRFYFPFLYILGALLSLMFSFNVSFKIITILGSFLLPICAYYSFRLMRFKFPYPILASVFTLPFLFLENNSMYGGNIPSTLAGEFTYSFSLALGLLFIGLFYNGIRTKKHFIYSVLLLCAIVLSHVIPVIVLTFSCLLFLTLFRKEEFRYGFLVFVFAFLLIGFWTIPFLFYAGLTTSLNFIPDTSLSLLTPENILFLLPIAILGLIAGIRNNDKRIILFGIFSFVSVLLFLFMSKGHVWNVRFLPFYYLGVSMLAVYFIGNLYERFNFKLKYLIPILLSILVLGLVNVNVGFVDDWIKWNYSGFEDKKDWDVFDEMNLYLDDLEKGRVFHEYSKSHNDHFGTPRAFELIPFFTNKGTMEGLLIESGINSIYHFVLQSEVSKDKTCPIAGLRCGGIDIEKGFEHLELFNIKYFVVTSDEIKSLIGNDSRFTLLKEIDFIKIYELNRENKYVDYLEFEPVVMGKENFRQKSLEWFKSNETTEIIYSNDDVLYFERVDSVRKIKEKEIDYNNCFIDEEYNVDNIKLKTNCIGKPLLVKVSYFPNWKVNGGKLFAASPALMIVIPEKEDVEIYYGNTYINVISIILSILALIVLIFYRRLRIIR
;
A
#
# COMPACT_ATOMS: atom_id res chain seq x y z
N MET A 1 23.51 -23.78 31.86
CA MET A 1 22.36 -23.20 31.16
C MET A 1 21.15 -24.10 31.40
N ASP A 2 19.99 -23.55 31.75
CA ASP A 2 18.74 -24.30 31.96
C ASP A 2 18.38 -25.10 30.68
N ARG A 3 18.04 -26.40 30.81
CA ARG A 3 17.80 -27.31 29.66
C ARG A 3 16.74 -26.75 28.72
N GLU A 4 15.71 -26.09 29.25
CA GLU A 4 14.67 -25.43 28.45
C GLU A 4 15.25 -24.32 27.57
N LYS A 5 16.19 -23.53 28.09
CA LYS A 5 16.85 -22.47 27.33
C LYS A 5 17.69 -23.04 26.20
N ILE A 6 18.40 -24.15 26.43
CA ILE A 6 19.17 -24.84 25.40
C ILE A 6 18.25 -25.29 24.26
N VAL A 7 17.14 -25.97 24.60
CA VAL A 7 16.17 -26.45 23.60
C VAL A 7 15.58 -25.29 22.80
N ASN A 8 15.21 -24.18 23.46
CA ASN A 8 14.68 -23.01 22.76
C ASN A 8 15.69 -22.41 21.78
N ILE A 9 16.97 -22.28 22.19
CA ILE A 9 18.04 -21.77 21.32
C ILE A 9 18.22 -22.70 20.12
N VAL A 10 18.30 -24.01 20.33
CA VAL A 10 18.45 -24.98 19.24
C VAL A 10 17.29 -24.89 18.26
N ILE A 11 16.04 -24.83 18.73
CA ILE A 11 14.88 -24.75 17.85
C ILE A 11 14.83 -23.41 17.10
N PHE A 12 15.17 -22.29 17.75
CA PHE A 12 15.29 -21.02 17.03
C PHE A 12 16.35 -21.07 15.94
N LEU A 13 17.52 -21.65 16.22
CA LEU A 13 18.56 -21.86 15.20
C LEU A 13 18.03 -22.71 14.04
N LEU A 14 17.31 -23.81 14.32
CA LEU A 14 16.69 -24.62 13.27
C LEU A 14 15.70 -23.81 12.42
N ILE A 15 14.84 -23.00 13.05
CA ILE A 15 13.87 -22.14 12.35
C ILE A 15 14.59 -21.14 11.44
N PHE A 16 15.59 -20.40 11.97
CA PHE A 16 16.24 -19.35 11.20
C PHE A 16 17.17 -19.89 10.13
N ILE A 17 17.88 -20.99 10.39
CA ILE A 17 18.67 -21.68 9.35
C ILE A 17 17.75 -22.15 8.23
N PHE A 18 16.57 -22.68 8.56
CA PHE A 18 15.59 -23.09 7.55
C PHE A 18 15.05 -21.91 6.74
N ILE A 19 14.67 -20.79 7.36
CA ILE A 19 14.23 -19.62 6.59
C ILE A 19 15.39 -19.06 5.73
N LEU A 20 16.61 -19.01 6.26
CA LEU A 20 17.81 -18.54 5.55
C LEU A 20 18.27 -19.48 4.42
N SER A 21 17.89 -20.76 4.45
CA SER A 21 18.19 -21.65 3.31
C SER A 21 17.42 -21.26 2.06
N TYR A 22 16.27 -20.57 2.20
CA TYR A 22 15.50 -19.99 1.10
C TYR A 22 15.91 -18.52 0.86
N PHE A 23 15.85 -17.68 1.90
CA PHE A 23 16.32 -16.30 1.84
C PHE A 23 17.84 -16.22 1.98
N LYS A 24 18.54 -16.59 0.90
CA LYS A 24 20.01 -16.65 0.90
C LYS A 24 20.61 -15.28 1.22
N PRO A 25 21.53 -15.17 2.19
CA PRO A 25 22.20 -13.90 2.52
C PRO A 25 22.84 -13.21 1.31
N SER A 26 23.38 -13.97 0.35
CA SER A 26 23.96 -13.43 -0.88
C SER A 26 22.97 -12.64 -1.75
N LEU A 27 21.67 -12.96 -1.68
CA LEU A 27 20.60 -12.25 -2.40
C LEU A 27 20.05 -11.07 -1.59
N ILE A 28 19.95 -11.22 -0.26
CA ILE A 28 19.49 -10.15 0.63
C ILE A 28 20.47 -8.97 0.62
N PHE A 29 21.76 -9.27 0.67
CA PHE A 29 22.82 -8.27 0.76
C PHE A 29 23.44 -7.91 -0.60
N SER A 30 22.90 -8.40 -1.73
CA SER A 30 23.28 -7.91 -3.05
C SER A 30 22.70 -6.52 -3.28
N ASP A 31 23.50 -5.64 -3.89
CA ASP A 31 23.10 -4.26 -4.19
C ASP A 31 22.34 -4.17 -5.52
N THR A 32 21.30 -4.99 -5.67
CA THR A 32 20.45 -5.05 -6.87
C THR A 32 19.04 -4.55 -6.57
N THR A 33 18.43 -3.87 -7.52
CA THR A 33 17.13 -3.20 -7.38
C THR A 33 16.02 -4.23 -7.29
N LEU A 34 15.26 -4.26 -6.18
CA LEU A 34 14.24 -5.30 -5.95
C LEU A 34 13.23 -5.35 -7.11
N ASN A 35 12.89 -6.55 -7.57
CA ASN A 35 11.97 -6.78 -8.69
C ASN A 35 10.83 -7.74 -8.25
N GLY A 36 9.90 -8.08 -9.15
CA GLY A 36 8.86 -9.08 -8.97
C GLY A 36 7.52 -8.50 -8.51
N GLY A 37 6.42 -8.96 -9.12
CA GLY A 37 5.05 -8.57 -8.74
C GLY A 37 4.88 -7.06 -8.52
N ASP A 38 4.20 -6.68 -7.44
CA ASP A 38 4.10 -5.28 -7.01
C ASP A 38 5.36 -4.79 -6.27
N SER A 39 6.22 -5.72 -5.78
CA SER A 39 7.48 -5.41 -5.08
C SER A 39 8.43 -4.51 -5.86
N GLY A 40 8.44 -4.62 -7.20
CA GLY A 40 9.23 -3.74 -8.06
C GLY A 40 8.88 -2.26 -7.84
N SER A 41 7.61 -1.89 -7.90
CA SER A 41 7.17 -0.49 -7.80
C SER A 41 7.42 0.13 -6.41
N HIS A 42 7.55 -0.70 -5.39
CA HIS A 42 7.80 -0.26 -4.02
C HIS A 42 9.18 0.38 -3.81
N ASN A 43 10.15 0.19 -4.72
CA ASN A 43 11.41 0.94 -4.71
C ASN A 43 11.16 2.46 -4.73
N TYR A 44 10.27 2.92 -5.62
CA TYR A 44 9.95 4.35 -5.72
C TYR A 44 9.33 4.90 -4.43
N LEU A 45 8.51 4.11 -3.74
CA LEU A 45 7.92 4.52 -2.46
C LEU A 45 8.98 4.68 -1.35
N LEU A 46 10.04 3.88 -1.35
CA LEU A 46 11.15 4.06 -0.42
C LEU A 46 11.93 5.34 -0.71
N GLN A 47 12.19 5.65 -1.99
CA GLN A 47 12.83 6.89 -2.41
C GLN A 47 12.01 8.11 -1.96
N ILE A 48 10.70 8.12 -2.23
CA ILE A 48 9.79 9.19 -1.76
C ILE A 48 9.88 9.36 -0.23
N MET A 49 9.95 8.26 0.53
CA MET A 49 10.04 8.37 1.98
C MET A 49 11.37 8.98 2.44
N GLN A 50 12.49 8.66 1.79
CA GLN A 50 13.78 9.31 2.09
C GLN A 50 13.71 10.83 1.84
N GLU A 51 13.15 11.23 0.71
CA GLU A 51 12.95 12.64 0.37
C GLU A 51 12.01 13.36 1.34
N ASN A 52 10.90 12.70 1.72
CA ASN A 52 9.95 13.23 2.69
C ASN A 52 10.61 13.45 4.05
N LEU A 53 11.37 12.49 4.55
CA LEU A 53 12.07 12.60 5.84
C LEU A 53 13.15 13.67 5.82
N ALA A 54 13.86 13.85 4.70
CA ALA A 54 14.82 14.95 4.53
C ALA A 54 14.14 16.34 4.67
N LYS A 55 12.86 16.43 4.29
CA LYS A 55 12.01 17.63 4.47
C LYS A 55 11.27 17.66 5.81
N GLY A 56 11.51 16.72 6.72
CA GLY A 56 10.82 16.60 8.01
C GLY A 56 9.34 16.22 7.90
N LYS A 57 8.93 15.58 6.80
CA LYS A 57 7.55 15.17 6.51
C LYS A 57 7.43 13.64 6.50
N ILE A 58 6.25 13.11 6.85
CA ILE A 58 5.90 11.69 6.67
C ILE A 58 5.00 11.51 5.44
N THR A 59 4.08 12.45 5.24
CA THR A 59 3.19 12.50 4.07
C THR A 59 3.47 13.78 3.30
N SER A 60 3.53 13.71 1.97
CA SER A 60 3.77 14.87 1.10
C SER A 60 2.98 14.72 -0.20
N TRP A 61 3.18 15.65 -1.12
CA TRP A 61 2.85 15.45 -2.53
C TRP A 61 4.03 14.77 -3.24
N SER A 62 3.72 13.88 -4.18
CA SER A 62 4.67 13.34 -5.15
C SER A 62 4.02 13.45 -6.52
N ASP A 63 4.79 13.88 -7.52
CA ASP A 63 4.35 14.07 -8.90
C ASP A 63 4.76 12.92 -9.84
N GLY A 64 5.43 11.89 -9.30
CA GLY A 64 5.93 10.78 -10.09
C GLY A 64 4.86 9.86 -10.68
N TRP A 65 3.68 9.74 -10.05
CA TRP A 65 2.59 8.89 -10.54
C TRP A 65 1.30 9.67 -10.74
N TYR A 66 0.51 9.29 -11.74
CA TYR A 66 -0.85 9.78 -11.99
C TYR A 66 -0.98 11.31 -12.05
N ALA A 67 -0.01 12.03 -12.61
CA ALA A 67 0.06 13.51 -12.59
C ALA A 67 0.07 14.11 -11.16
N GLY A 68 0.40 13.27 -10.18
CA GLY A 68 0.58 13.55 -8.77
C GLY A 68 -0.42 12.85 -7.86
N PHE A 69 0.04 12.51 -6.66
CA PHE A 69 -0.76 11.86 -5.62
C PHE A 69 -0.25 12.22 -4.20
N PRO A 70 -1.13 12.14 -3.18
CA PRO A 70 -0.76 12.41 -1.80
C PRO A 70 0.02 11.21 -1.20
N SER A 71 1.33 11.20 -1.36
CA SER A 71 2.21 10.11 -0.91
C SER A 71 2.06 9.83 0.60
N PHE A 72 1.94 8.55 0.94
CA PHE A 72 1.71 8.05 2.30
C PHE A 72 0.47 8.60 3.04
N ARG A 73 -0.45 9.30 2.36
CA ARG A 73 -1.75 9.69 2.95
C ARG A 73 -2.70 8.51 3.06
N PHE A 74 -2.72 7.65 2.04
CA PHE A 74 -3.58 6.45 1.98
C PHE A 74 -2.77 5.15 1.97
N TYR A 75 -1.48 5.22 2.30
CA TYR A 75 -0.58 4.07 2.36
C TYR A 75 0.29 4.11 3.62
N PHE A 76 0.82 2.96 4.04
CA PHE A 76 1.35 2.74 5.38
C PHE A 76 2.82 3.18 5.49
N PRO A 77 3.18 4.15 6.34
CA PRO A 77 4.52 4.74 6.32
C PRO A 77 5.58 3.97 7.13
N PHE A 78 5.20 3.11 8.10
CA PHE A 78 6.12 2.66 9.14
C PHE A 78 7.38 1.95 8.62
N LEU A 79 7.21 0.95 7.74
CA LEU A 79 8.36 0.21 7.20
C LEU A 79 9.22 1.05 6.26
N TYR A 80 8.64 2.00 5.53
CA TYR A 80 9.42 2.89 4.67
C TYR A 80 10.26 3.87 5.49
N ILE A 81 9.72 4.36 6.61
CA ILE A 81 10.51 5.15 7.57
C ILE A 81 11.68 4.31 8.07
N LEU A 82 11.44 3.05 8.44
CA LEU A 82 12.50 2.14 8.85
C LEU A 82 13.53 1.89 7.74
N GLY A 83 13.10 1.69 6.49
CA GLY A 83 13.99 1.51 5.35
C GLY A 83 14.86 2.73 5.08
N ALA A 84 14.27 3.93 5.14
CA ALA A 84 15.00 5.18 4.99
C ALA A 84 16.02 5.37 6.13
N LEU A 85 15.69 5.00 7.37
CA LEU A 85 16.66 5.01 8.47
C LEU A 85 17.77 3.96 8.31
N LEU A 86 17.45 2.76 7.82
CA LEU A 86 18.43 1.71 7.55
C LEU A 86 19.40 2.09 6.44
N SER A 87 18.97 2.91 5.48
CA SER A 87 19.82 3.42 4.40
C SER A 87 20.94 4.36 4.87
N LEU A 88 20.93 4.76 6.15
CA LEU A 88 22.06 5.44 6.79
C LEU A 88 23.22 4.48 7.10
N MET A 89 22.98 3.16 7.10
CA MET A 89 23.94 2.12 7.45
C MET A 89 24.20 1.13 6.31
N PHE A 90 23.22 0.88 5.46
CA PHE A 90 23.28 -0.04 4.32
C PHE A 90 22.97 0.72 3.02
N SER A 91 23.25 0.11 1.86
CA SER A 91 22.80 0.68 0.58
C SER A 91 21.28 0.75 0.51
N PHE A 92 20.75 1.56 -0.42
CA PHE A 92 19.31 1.68 -0.66
C PHE A 92 18.66 0.31 -0.90
N ASN A 93 19.21 -0.47 -1.84
CA ASN A 93 18.67 -1.76 -2.24
C ASN A 93 18.69 -2.78 -1.10
N VAL A 94 19.79 -2.85 -0.35
CA VAL A 94 19.92 -3.74 0.81
C VAL A 94 18.93 -3.33 1.91
N SER A 95 18.80 -2.03 2.18
CA SER A 95 17.84 -1.52 3.16
C SER A 95 16.41 -1.91 2.79
N PHE A 96 16.07 -1.81 1.51
CA PHE A 96 14.76 -2.17 1.01
C PHE A 96 14.49 -3.68 1.16
N LYS A 97 15.43 -4.53 0.72
CA LYS A 97 15.37 -6.00 0.88
C LYS A 97 15.27 -6.44 2.35
N ILE A 98 15.91 -5.73 3.27
CA ILE A 98 15.80 -6.02 4.71
C ILE A 98 14.38 -5.75 5.19
N ILE A 99 13.80 -4.57 4.89
CA ILE A 99 12.47 -4.24 5.41
C ILE A 99 11.36 -5.14 4.85
N THR A 100 11.53 -5.67 3.64
CA THR A 100 10.55 -6.57 3.03
C THR A 100 10.47 -7.93 3.74
N ILE A 101 11.59 -8.47 4.23
CA ILE A 101 11.60 -9.78 4.91
C ILE A 101 11.32 -9.72 6.42
N LEU A 102 11.31 -8.54 7.04
CA LEU A 102 11.18 -8.39 8.50
C LEU A 102 9.98 -9.14 9.08
N GLY A 103 8.82 -9.07 8.43
CA GLY A 103 7.61 -9.75 8.89
C GLY A 103 7.79 -11.27 8.97
N SER A 104 8.34 -11.87 7.92
CA SER A 104 8.58 -13.32 7.83
C SER A 104 9.52 -13.82 8.92
N PHE A 105 10.59 -13.09 9.22
CA PHE A 105 11.56 -13.45 10.26
C PHE A 105 11.04 -13.13 11.67
N LEU A 106 10.23 -12.10 11.85
CA LEU A 106 9.67 -11.73 13.14
C LEU A 106 8.49 -12.60 13.56
N LEU A 107 7.75 -13.20 12.63
CA LEU A 107 6.55 -13.97 12.95
C LEU A 107 6.79 -15.13 13.95
N PRO A 108 7.81 -16.00 13.79
CA PRO A 108 8.12 -17.03 14.79
C PRO A 108 8.51 -16.45 16.16
N ILE A 109 9.22 -15.32 16.17
CA ILE A 109 9.63 -14.62 17.40
C ILE A 109 8.40 -14.05 18.12
N CYS A 110 7.51 -13.41 17.38
CA CYS A 110 6.29 -12.82 17.90
C CYS A 110 5.35 -13.89 18.46
N ALA A 111 5.23 -15.06 17.82
CA ALA A 111 4.48 -16.19 18.34
C ALA A 111 5.03 -16.67 19.71
N TYR A 112 6.36 -16.84 19.82
CA TYR A 112 7.02 -17.20 21.08
C TYR A 112 6.67 -16.21 22.19
N TYR A 113 6.93 -14.92 21.95
CA TYR A 113 6.73 -13.91 22.97
C TYR A 113 5.26 -13.69 23.30
N SER A 114 4.34 -13.86 22.34
CA SER A 114 2.90 -13.85 22.60
C SER A 114 2.52 -14.89 23.65
N PHE A 115 2.95 -16.14 23.48
CA PHE A 115 2.70 -17.22 24.44
C PHE A 115 3.40 -16.99 25.79
N ARG A 116 4.64 -16.48 25.79
CA ARG A 116 5.35 -16.10 27.03
C ARG A 116 4.62 -15.01 27.80
N LEU A 117 4.12 -13.98 27.12
CA LEU A 117 3.37 -12.89 27.72
C LEU A 117 2.05 -13.41 28.31
N MET A 118 1.41 -14.39 27.67
CA MET A 118 0.26 -15.12 28.22
C MET A 118 0.63 -16.13 29.34
N ARG A 119 1.90 -16.20 29.74
CA ARG A 119 2.42 -17.08 30.80
C ARG A 119 2.28 -18.58 30.51
N PHE A 120 2.26 -18.97 29.24
CA PHE A 120 2.45 -20.38 28.90
C PHE A 120 3.90 -20.81 29.24
N LYS A 121 4.03 -22.01 29.80
CA LYS A 121 5.32 -22.60 30.17
C LYS A 121 5.90 -23.39 29.01
N PHE A 122 7.15 -23.82 29.14
CA PHE A 122 7.73 -24.75 28.17
C PHE A 122 6.84 -26.02 28.05
N PRO A 123 6.55 -26.52 26.83
CA PRO A 123 7.15 -26.16 25.54
C PRO A 123 6.27 -25.26 24.65
N TYR A 124 5.11 -24.80 25.10
CA TYR A 124 4.14 -24.10 24.24
C TYR A 124 4.74 -22.91 23.48
N PRO A 125 5.53 -21.99 24.09
CA PRO A 125 6.05 -20.85 23.36
C PRO A 125 6.97 -21.21 22.19
N ILE A 126 7.85 -22.20 22.36
CA ILE A 126 8.78 -22.58 21.29
C ILE A 126 8.06 -23.37 20.19
N LEU A 127 7.06 -24.18 20.56
CA LEU A 127 6.18 -24.83 19.60
C LEU A 127 5.34 -23.79 18.82
N ALA A 128 4.91 -22.71 19.46
CA ALA A 128 4.22 -21.61 18.76
C ALA A 128 5.07 -21.01 17.63
N SER A 129 6.39 -20.84 17.84
CA SER A 129 7.31 -20.41 16.78
C SER A 129 7.42 -21.39 15.62
N VAL A 130 7.55 -22.68 15.91
CA VAL A 130 7.68 -23.72 14.89
C VAL A 130 6.42 -23.80 14.04
N PHE A 131 5.26 -23.72 14.67
CA PHE A 131 3.96 -23.88 14.02
C PHE A 131 3.50 -22.63 13.25
N THR A 132 4.28 -21.54 13.21
CA THR A 132 4.04 -20.47 12.21
C THR A 132 4.54 -20.85 10.82
N LEU A 133 5.48 -21.79 10.70
CA LEU A 133 6.11 -22.15 9.44
C LEU A 133 5.16 -22.74 8.38
N PRO A 134 4.19 -23.62 8.73
CA PRO A 134 3.21 -24.11 7.76
C PRO A 134 2.39 -23.01 7.10
N PHE A 135 2.09 -21.93 7.83
CA PHE A 135 1.46 -20.74 7.26
C PHE A 135 2.45 -19.89 6.46
N LEU A 136 3.66 -19.69 6.98
CA LEU A 136 4.66 -18.84 6.33
C LEU A 136 5.02 -19.34 4.92
N PHE A 137 5.07 -20.66 4.72
CA PHE A 137 5.34 -21.32 3.44
C PHE A 137 4.07 -21.78 2.71
N LEU A 138 2.91 -21.22 3.03
CA LEU A 138 1.67 -21.56 2.34
C LEU A 138 1.67 -20.95 0.93
N GLU A 139 1.59 -21.78 -0.12
CA GLU A 139 1.72 -21.35 -1.53
C GLU A 139 0.39 -21.20 -2.29
N ASN A 140 -0.74 -21.57 -1.68
CA ASN A 140 -2.05 -21.60 -2.35
C ASN A 140 -2.51 -20.24 -2.90
N ASN A 141 -1.99 -19.12 -2.37
CA ASN A 141 -2.31 -17.78 -2.86
C ASN A 141 -1.18 -16.80 -2.48
N SER A 142 -0.81 -15.95 -3.44
CA SER A 142 0.21 -14.91 -3.30
C SER A 142 -0.36 -13.53 -2.88
N MET A 143 -1.62 -13.47 -2.49
CA MET A 143 -2.32 -12.24 -2.08
C MET A 143 -3.12 -12.42 -0.78
N TYR A 144 -2.79 -13.45 0.02
CA TYR A 144 -3.38 -13.63 1.36
C TYR A 144 -2.88 -12.57 2.35
N GLY A 145 -1.62 -12.19 2.23
CA GLY A 145 -0.90 -11.39 3.22
C GLY A 145 -0.15 -12.24 4.23
N GLY A 146 1.10 -11.89 4.52
CA GLY A 146 1.89 -12.43 5.62
C GLY A 146 2.58 -13.78 5.42
N ASN A 147 2.17 -14.60 4.44
CA ASN A 147 3.01 -15.70 3.96
C ASN A 147 4.15 -15.17 3.07
N ILE A 148 5.15 -16.00 2.78
CA ILE A 148 6.29 -15.64 1.94
C ILE A 148 5.84 -15.24 0.53
N PRO A 149 4.96 -16.00 -0.17
CA PRO A 149 4.43 -15.59 -1.46
C PRO A 149 3.85 -14.17 -1.46
N SER A 150 2.98 -13.82 -0.51
CA SER A 150 2.41 -12.47 -0.46
C SER A 150 3.43 -11.41 -0.09
N THR A 151 4.42 -11.76 0.74
CA THR A 151 5.54 -10.85 1.06
C THR A 151 6.33 -10.49 -0.20
N LEU A 152 6.61 -11.48 -1.06
CA LEU A 152 7.29 -11.29 -2.35
C LEU A 152 6.40 -10.61 -3.39
N ALA A 153 5.08 -10.76 -3.30
CA ALA A 153 4.15 -10.07 -4.18
C ALA A 153 4.08 -8.56 -3.93
N GLY A 154 4.51 -8.07 -2.77
CA GLY A 154 4.45 -6.66 -2.36
C GLY A 154 3.76 -6.43 -1.01
N GLU A 155 3.18 -7.46 -0.39
CA GLU A 155 2.44 -7.35 0.89
C GLU A 155 3.34 -7.49 2.13
N PHE A 156 4.59 -7.02 2.04
CA PHE A 156 5.54 -7.10 3.15
C PHE A 156 5.17 -6.23 4.36
N THR A 157 4.51 -5.09 4.12
CA THR A 157 3.96 -4.22 5.18
C THR A 157 2.85 -4.92 5.97
N TYR A 158 2.01 -5.69 5.27
CA TYR A 158 1.04 -6.59 5.88
C TYR A 158 1.74 -7.65 6.72
N SER A 159 2.75 -8.32 6.16
CA SER A 159 3.50 -9.39 6.85
C SER A 159 4.08 -8.94 8.18
N PHE A 160 4.70 -7.76 8.19
CA PHE A 160 5.22 -7.15 9.41
C PHE A 160 4.12 -6.81 10.42
N SER A 161 3.02 -6.20 9.96
CA SER A 161 1.87 -5.86 10.81
C SER A 161 1.19 -7.11 11.41
N LEU A 162 1.10 -8.21 10.66
CA LEU A 162 0.57 -9.49 11.12
C LEU A 162 1.44 -10.08 12.24
N ALA A 163 2.77 -10.09 12.07
CA ALA A 163 3.71 -10.57 13.08
C ALA A 163 3.57 -9.77 14.39
N LEU A 164 3.55 -8.44 14.30
CA LEU A 164 3.33 -7.57 15.46
C LEU A 164 1.93 -7.76 16.06
N GLY A 165 0.91 -8.02 15.24
CA GLY A 165 -0.44 -8.36 15.67
C GLY A 165 -0.46 -9.58 16.57
N LEU A 166 0.26 -10.65 16.18
CA LEU A 166 0.37 -11.85 17.00
C LEU A 166 1.03 -11.58 18.36
N LEU A 167 2.08 -10.75 18.39
CA LEU A 167 2.70 -10.29 19.63
C LEU A 167 1.73 -9.45 20.48
N PHE A 168 0.96 -8.57 19.84
CA PHE A 168 -0.01 -7.70 20.49
C PHE A 168 -1.08 -8.49 21.23
N ILE A 169 -1.59 -9.59 20.67
CA ILE A 169 -2.58 -10.46 21.34
C ILE A 169 -2.07 -10.90 22.73
N GLY A 170 -0.82 -11.36 22.81
CA GLY A 170 -0.22 -11.80 24.08
C GLY A 170 0.02 -10.65 25.05
N LEU A 171 0.50 -9.51 24.56
CA LEU A 171 0.72 -8.30 25.35
C LEU A 171 -0.59 -7.73 25.89
N PHE A 172 -1.63 -7.70 25.05
CA PHE A 172 -2.98 -7.22 25.36
C PHE A 172 -3.63 -8.09 26.43
N TYR A 173 -3.61 -9.42 26.27
CA TYR A 173 -4.09 -10.35 27.28
C TYR A 173 -3.39 -10.13 28.63
N ASN A 174 -2.05 -10.07 28.64
CA ASN A 174 -1.30 -9.83 29.87
C ASN A 174 -1.67 -8.49 30.50
N GLY A 175 -1.75 -7.44 29.70
CA GLY A 175 -2.07 -6.09 30.17
C GLY A 175 -3.45 -6.00 30.80
N ILE A 176 -4.47 -6.63 30.20
CA ILE A 176 -5.81 -6.68 30.79
C ILE A 176 -5.81 -7.37 32.15
N ARG A 177 -5.10 -8.50 32.26
CA ARG A 177 -5.06 -9.31 33.50
C ARG A 177 -4.23 -8.69 34.61
N THR A 178 -3.17 -7.96 34.27
CA THR A 178 -2.20 -7.43 35.25
C THR A 178 -2.32 -5.93 35.47
N LYS A 179 -3.06 -5.22 34.61
CA LYS A 179 -3.08 -3.74 34.51
C LYS A 179 -1.70 -3.12 34.26
N LYS A 180 -0.74 -3.91 33.78
CA LYS A 180 0.62 -3.47 33.41
C LYS A 180 0.73 -3.38 31.89
N HIS A 181 1.81 -2.76 31.41
CA HIS A 181 2.15 -2.70 29.98
C HIS A 181 1.28 -1.83 29.08
N PHE A 182 0.45 -0.93 29.63
CA PHE A 182 -0.43 -0.05 28.85
C PHE A 182 0.27 0.71 27.73
N ILE A 183 1.36 1.41 28.05
CA ILE A 183 2.12 2.17 27.06
C ILE A 183 2.65 1.24 25.96
N TYR A 184 3.20 0.08 26.32
CA TYR A 184 3.69 -0.88 25.32
C TYR A 184 2.57 -1.41 24.43
N SER A 185 1.37 -1.66 24.97
CA SER A 185 0.20 -2.05 24.17
C SER A 185 -0.22 -0.94 23.20
N VAL A 186 -0.25 0.32 23.67
CA VAL A 186 -0.57 1.48 22.82
C VAL A 186 0.45 1.65 21.70
N LEU A 187 1.75 1.64 22.03
CA LEU A 187 2.82 1.84 21.05
C LEU A 187 2.90 0.69 20.04
N LEU A 188 2.74 -0.56 20.48
CA LEU A 188 2.71 -1.71 19.59
C LEU A 188 1.51 -1.64 18.64
N LEU A 189 0.33 -1.24 19.14
CA LEU A 189 -0.84 -1.04 18.28
C LEU A 189 -0.63 0.11 17.29
N CYS A 190 0.03 1.21 17.70
CA CYS A 190 0.40 2.29 16.77
C CYS A 190 1.30 1.78 15.64
N ALA A 191 2.32 0.96 15.96
CA ALA A 191 3.20 0.37 14.96
C ALA A 191 2.44 -0.55 14.00
N ILE A 192 1.49 -1.36 14.50
CA ILE A 192 0.62 -2.21 13.67
C ILE A 192 -0.21 -1.35 12.71
N VAL A 193 -0.86 -0.28 13.20
CA VAL A 193 -1.71 0.59 12.37
C VAL A 193 -0.90 1.31 11.29
N LEU A 194 0.26 1.88 11.65
CA LEU A 194 1.13 2.57 10.71
C LEU A 194 1.85 1.61 9.74
N SER A 195 1.78 0.29 9.98
CA SER A 195 2.32 -0.74 9.09
C SER A 195 1.27 -1.29 8.14
N HIS A 196 0.06 -1.59 8.62
CA HIS A 196 -1.04 -2.05 7.75
C HIS A 196 -2.39 -2.02 8.47
N VAL A 197 -3.45 -1.56 7.79
CA VAL A 197 -4.80 -1.43 8.40
C VAL A 197 -5.58 -2.75 8.50
N ILE A 198 -5.44 -3.68 7.56
CA ILE A 198 -6.18 -4.96 7.59
C ILE A 198 -5.98 -5.74 8.90
N PRO A 199 -4.74 -5.94 9.41
CA PRO A 199 -4.54 -6.56 10.71
C PRO A 199 -5.23 -5.84 11.87
N VAL A 200 -5.32 -4.51 11.81
CA VAL A 200 -6.01 -3.72 12.84
C VAL A 200 -7.50 -4.05 12.88
N ILE A 201 -8.13 -4.26 11.73
CA ILE A 201 -9.57 -4.60 11.64
C ILE A 201 -9.83 -5.89 12.42
N VAL A 202 -9.08 -6.96 12.12
CA VAL A 202 -9.24 -8.25 12.80
C VAL A 202 -8.95 -8.11 14.29
N LEU A 203 -7.82 -7.51 14.66
CA LEU A 203 -7.44 -7.33 16.05
C LEU A 203 -8.47 -6.53 16.85
N THR A 204 -9.03 -5.47 16.27
CA THR A 204 -10.03 -4.62 16.93
C THR A 204 -11.29 -5.42 17.21
N PHE A 205 -11.86 -6.09 16.21
CA PHE A 205 -13.08 -6.89 16.41
C PHE A 205 -12.85 -8.06 17.38
N SER A 206 -11.74 -8.80 17.23
CA SER A 206 -11.43 -9.92 18.12
C SER A 206 -11.19 -9.48 19.56
N CYS A 207 -10.45 -8.39 19.78
CA CYS A 207 -10.16 -7.89 21.12
C CYS A 207 -11.41 -7.31 21.78
N LEU A 208 -12.22 -6.52 21.07
CA LEU A 208 -13.46 -5.96 21.62
C LEU A 208 -14.46 -7.06 21.98
N LEU A 209 -14.64 -8.07 21.12
CA LEU A 209 -15.47 -9.23 21.42
C LEU A 209 -14.91 -9.99 22.64
N PHE A 210 -13.59 -10.21 22.71
CA PHE A 210 -12.97 -10.87 23.87
C PHE A 210 -13.12 -10.09 25.18
N LEU A 211 -13.10 -8.75 25.14
CA LEU A 211 -13.28 -7.91 26.32
C LEU A 211 -14.65 -8.11 26.99
N THR A 212 -15.67 -8.55 26.26
CA THR A 212 -17.00 -8.88 26.82
C THR A 212 -16.96 -10.02 27.83
N LEU A 213 -15.90 -10.84 27.82
CA LEU A 213 -15.69 -11.93 28.77
C LEU A 213 -15.07 -11.47 30.11
N PHE A 214 -14.87 -10.16 30.30
CA PHE A 214 -14.22 -9.59 31.49
C PHE A 214 -15.08 -8.52 32.18
N ARG A 215 -14.64 -8.11 33.38
CA ARG A 215 -15.32 -7.07 34.15
C ARG A 215 -15.05 -5.68 33.56
N LYS A 216 -15.81 -4.70 34.05
CA LYS A 216 -15.77 -3.30 33.58
C LYS A 216 -14.37 -2.68 33.58
N GLU A 217 -13.53 -2.99 34.56
CA GLU A 217 -12.17 -2.45 34.66
C GLU A 217 -11.23 -3.00 33.58
N GLU A 218 -11.31 -4.28 33.27
CA GLU A 218 -10.61 -4.94 32.17
C GLU A 218 -11.06 -4.43 30.82
N PHE A 219 -12.38 -4.30 30.65
CA PHE A 219 -12.96 -3.69 29.46
C PHE A 219 -12.43 -2.27 29.26
N ARG A 220 -12.49 -1.42 30.30
CA ARG A 220 -11.97 -0.06 30.25
C ARG A 220 -10.50 -0.01 29.88
N TYR A 221 -9.65 -0.86 30.49
CA TYR A 221 -8.23 -0.93 30.15
C TYR A 221 -8.03 -1.22 28.65
N GLY A 222 -8.66 -2.28 28.15
CA GLY A 222 -8.48 -2.71 26.76
C GLY A 222 -9.03 -1.69 25.77
N PHE A 223 -10.21 -1.13 26.05
CA PHE A 223 -10.81 -0.08 25.24
C PHE A 223 -9.91 1.17 25.16
N LEU A 224 -9.33 1.59 26.28
CA LEU A 224 -8.41 2.73 26.30
C LEU A 224 -7.14 2.49 25.51
N VAL A 225 -6.65 1.24 25.36
CA VAL A 225 -5.51 0.95 24.48
C VAL A 225 -5.83 1.37 23.04
N PHE A 226 -7.02 1.03 22.54
CA PHE A 226 -7.44 1.41 21.18
C PHE A 226 -7.64 2.92 21.04
N VAL A 227 -8.30 3.56 22.01
CA VAL A 227 -8.53 5.03 21.99
C VAL A 227 -7.19 5.78 21.97
N PHE A 228 -6.27 5.43 22.86
CA PHE A 228 -4.97 6.11 22.92
C PHE A 228 -4.12 5.83 21.69
N ALA A 229 -4.15 4.60 21.14
CA ALA A 229 -3.46 4.33 19.89
C ALA A 229 -4.02 5.19 18.76
N PHE A 230 -5.34 5.19 18.56
CA PHE A 230 -6.00 6.00 17.53
C PHE A 230 -5.63 7.49 17.61
N LEU A 231 -5.66 8.07 18.82
CA LEU A 231 -5.34 9.48 19.01
C LEU A 231 -3.85 9.77 18.85
N LEU A 232 -2.96 8.90 19.34
CA LEU A 232 -1.51 9.09 19.27
C LEU A 232 -1.00 9.16 17.83
N ILE A 233 -1.56 8.35 16.94
CA ILE A 233 -1.27 8.40 15.49
C ILE A 233 -2.36 9.18 14.71
N GLY A 234 -3.15 9.99 15.41
CA GLY A 234 -4.18 10.86 14.87
C GLY A 234 -3.71 11.71 13.70
N PHE A 235 -2.46 12.19 13.72
CA PHE A 235 -1.82 12.93 12.63
C PHE A 235 -1.88 12.21 11.28
N TRP A 236 -1.99 10.88 11.27
CA TRP A 236 -2.13 10.06 10.07
C TRP A 236 -3.52 9.44 9.95
N THR A 237 -4.07 8.85 11.02
CA THR A 237 -5.36 8.12 10.97
C THR A 237 -6.55 9.04 10.70
N ILE A 238 -6.58 10.24 11.28
CA ILE A 238 -7.71 11.17 11.10
C ILE A 238 -7.73 11.71 9.66
N PRO A 239 -6.62 12.23 9.08
CA PRO A 239 -6.61 12.64 7.68
C PRO A 239 -6.88 11.47 6.72
N PHE A 240 -6.36 10.27 7.00
CA PHE A 240 -6.66 9.06 6.22
C PHE A 240 -8.18 8.83 6.13
N LEU A 241 -8.87 8.81 7.28
CA LEU A 241 -10.31 8.56 7.34
C LEU A 241 -11.11 9.72 6.75
N PHE A 242 -10.72 10.96 7.02
CA PHE A 242 -11.43 12.15 6.56
C PHE A 242 -11.41 12.26 5.02
N TYR A 243 -10.27 11.96 4.40
CA TYR A 243 -10.12 12.01 2.94
C TYR A 243 -10.38 10.67 2.25
N ALA A 244 -10.83 9.63 2.96
CA ALA A 244 -11.02 8.28 2.39
C ALA A 244 -11.97 8.29 1.18
N GLY A 245 -12.96 9.19 1.15
CA GLY A 245 -13.86 9.38 0.02
C GLY A 245 -13.18 9.81 -1.30
N LEU A 246 -11.92 10.27 -1.23
CA LEU A 246 -11.09 10.61 -2.39
C LEU A 246 -10.24 9.44 -2.91
N THR A 247 -10.27 8.28 -2.26
CA THR A 247 -9.57 7.08 -2.74
C THR A 247 -10.34 6.35 -3.85
N THR A 248 -9.63 5.78 -4.80
CA THR A 248 -10.21 4.94 -5.86
C THR A 248 -10.50 3.54 -5.30
N SER A 249 -11.70 3.00 -5.55
CA SER A 249 -12.03 1.61 -5.21
C SER A 249 -11.70 0.69 -6.37
N LEU A 250 -10.88 -0.33 -6.13
CA LEU A 250 -10.68 -1.43 -7.09
C LEU A 250 -11.93 -2.29 -7.24
N ASN A 251 -12.91 -2.16 -6.33
CA ASN A 251 -14.19 -2.86 -6.37
C ASN A 251 -13.99 -4.39 -6.36
N PHE A 252 -13.07 -4.87 -5.52
CA PHE A 252 -12.72 -6.28 -5.41
C PHE A 252 -13.94 -7.16 -5.23
N ILE A 253 -14.02 -8.21 -6.04
CA ILE A 253 -15.07 -9.23 -5.95
C ILE A 253 -14.62 -10.23 -4.88
N PRO A 254 -15.40 -10.44 -3.81
CA PRO A 254 -15.06 -11.40 -2.77
C PRO A 254 -14.98 -12.83 -3.30
N ASP A 255 -13.98 -13.59 -2.84
CA ASP A 255 -13.89 -15.03 -3.05
C ASP A 255 -14.50 -15.76 -1.85
N THR A 256 -15.53 -16.57 -2.05
CA THR A 256 -16.20 -17.31 -0.97
C THR A 256 -15.95 -18.81 -1.02
N SER A 257 -14.90 -19.26 -1.72
CA SER A 257 -14.55 -20.68 -1.83
C SER A 257 -14.14 -21.26 -0.48
N LEU A 258 -14.92 -22.21 0.03
CA LEU A 258 -14.67 -22.87 1.31
C LEU A 258 -13.38 -23.71 1.33
N SER A 259 -12.86 -24.11 0.17
CA SER A 259 -11.56 -24.78 0.04
C SER A 259 -10.41 -23.93 0.59
N LEU A 260 -10.55 -22.60 0.60
CA LEU A 260 -9.58 -21.68 1.19
C LEU A 260 -9.50 -21.83 2.72
N LEU A 261 -10.49 -22.42 3.40
CA LEU A 261 -10.43 -22.67 4.84
C LEU A 261 -9.62 -23.93 5.20
N THR A 262 -9.26 -24.76 4.21
CA THR A 262 -8.59 -26.05 4.41
C THR A 262 -7.43 -26.24 3.43
N PRO A 263 -6.45 -25.34 3.35
CA PRO A 263 -5.31 -25.54 2.47
C PRO A 263 -4.43 -26.70 2.95
N GLU A 264 -3.75 -27.37 2.01
CA GLU A 264 -3.00 -28.60 2.26
C GLU A 264 -1.99 -28.50 3.42
N ASN A 265 -1.23 -27.39 3.47
CA ASN A 265 -0.22 -27.15 4.51
C ASN A 265 -0.80 -26.90 5.92
N ILE A 266 -2.10 -26.64 6.05
CA ILE A 266 -2.78 -26.41 7.34
C ILE A 266 -3.76 -27.54 7.67
N LEU A 267 -4.16 -28.35 6.68
CA LEU A 267 -5.18 -29.39 6.82
C LEU A 267 -4.90 -30.35 7.99
N PHE A 268 -3.64 -30.79 8.13
CA PHE A 268 -3.25 -31.71 9.21
C PHE A 268 -3.33 -31.08 10.62
N LEU A 269 -3.33 -29.75 10.72
CA LEU A 269 -3.46 -29.02 11.99
C LEU A 269 -4.90 -28.87 12.43
N LEU A 270 -5.88 -28.91 11.51
CA LEU A 270 -7.28 -28.62 11.82
C LEU A 270 -7.88 -29.56 12.88
N PRO A 271 -7.74 -30.90 12.80
CA PRO A 271 -8.27 -31.79 13.84
C PRO A 271 -7.64 -31.50 15.21
N ILE A 272 -6.34 -31.19 15.24
CA ILE A 272 -5.59 -30.89 16.46
C ILE A 272 -6.05 -29.54 17.05
N ALA A 273 -6.29 -28.54 16.20
CA ALA A 273 -6.80 -27.23 16.58
C ALA A 273 -8.21 -27.30 17.16
N ILE A 274 -9.10 -28.11 16.57
CA ILE A 274 -10.46 -28.35 17.10
C ILE A 274 -10.38 -28.94 18.51
N LEU A 275 -9.54 -29.97 18.71
CA LEU A 275 -9.31 -30.55 20.03
C LEU A 275 -8.71 -29.54 21.02
N GLY A 276 -7.83 -28.66 20.55
CA GLY A 276 -7.28 -27.55 21.32
C GLY A 276 -8.33 -26.55 21.77
N LEU A 277 -9.25 -26.17 20.87
CA LEU A 277 -10.37 -25.29 21.17
C LEU A 277 -11.31 -25.91 22.21
N ILE A 278 -11.69 -27.19 22.01
CA ILE A 278 -12.55 -27.93 22.94
C ILE A 278 -11.89 -28.01 24.32
N ALA A 279 -10.60 -28.35 24.39
CA ALA A 279 -9.85 -28.37 25.64
C ALA A 279 -9.76 -26.98 26.29
N GLY A 280 -9.61 -25.93 25.50
CA GLY A 280 -9.58 -24.54 25.95
C GLY A 280 -10.88 -24.10 26.60
N ILE A 281 -12.00 -24.38 25.94
CA ILE A 281 -13.35 -24.09 26.45
C ILE A 281 -13.62 -24.90 27.72
N ARG A 282 -13.35 -26.21 27.71
CA ARG A 282 -13.55 -27.10 28.87
C ARG A 282 -12.75 -26.66 30.09
N ASN A 283 -11.52 -26.20 29.87
CA ASN A 283 -10.65 -25.71 30.95
C ASN A 283 -10.89 -24.24 31.31
N ASN A 284 -11.80 -23.55 30.62
CA ASN A 284 -12.03 -22.11 30.74
C ASN A 284 -10.74 -21.27 30.59
N ASP A 285 -9.84 -21.72 29.71
CA ASP A 285 -8.57 -21.04 29.50
C ASP A 285 -8.74 -19.86 28.53
N LYS A 286 -9.00 -18.68 29.11
CA LYS A 286 -9.20 -17.44 28.34
C LYS A 286 -8.04 -17.10 27.40
N ARG A 287 -6.83 -17.62 27.64
CA ARG A 287 -5.66 -17.37 26.77
C ARG A 287 -5.90 -17.95 25.38
N ILE A 288 -6.44 -19.16 25.30
CA ILE A 288 -6.66 -19.84 24.02
C ILE A 288 -8.02 -19.52 23.41
N ILE A 289 -9.02 -19.19 24.24
CA ILE A 289 -10.32 -18.68 23.77
C ILE A 289 -10.12 -17.41 22.91
N LEU A 290 -9.16 -16.55 23.26
CA LEU A 290 -8.81 -15.38 22.45
C LEU A 290 -8.35 -15.77 21.04
N PHE A 291 -7.50 -16.78 20.88
CA PHE A 291 -7.11 -17.30 19.56
C PHE A 291 -8.27 -17.94 18.81
N GLY A 292 -9.20 -18.59 19.51
CA GLY A 292 -10.45 -19.10 18.91
C GLY A 292 -11.34 -17.97 18.38
N ILE A 293 -11.56 -16.91 19.16
CA ILE A 293 -12.31 -15.72 18.73
C ILE A 293 -11.63 -15.05 17.54
N PHE A 294 -10.31 -14.99 17.56
CA PHE A 294 -9.50 -14.43 16.49
C PHE A 294 -9.65 -15.19 15.17
N SER A 295 -9.56 -16.52 15.19
CA SER A 295 -9.88 -17.37 14.03
C SER A 295 -11.32 -17.20 13.57
N PHE A 296 -12.27 -17.13 14.51
CA PHE A 296 -13.69 -16.99 14.19
C PHE A 296 -14.01 -15.66 13.49
N VAL A 297 -13.53 -14.53 14.03
CA VAL A 297 -13.71 -13.20 13.43
C VAL A 297 -13.09 -13.13 12.04
N SER A 298 -11.89 -13.70 11.87
CA SER A 298 -11.23 -13.80 10.57
C SER A 298 -12.10 -14.52 9.53
N VAL A 299 -12.69 -15.66 9.88
CA VAL A 299 -13.60 -16.41 9.00
C VAL A 299 -14.89 -15.62 8.72
N LEU A 300 -15.47 -14.94 9.71
CA LEU A 300 -16.65 -14.10 9.49
C LEU A 300 -16.36 -12.97 8.50
N LEU A 301 -15.23 -12.27 8.65
CA LEU A 301 -14.83 -11.21 7.72
C LEU A 301 -14.59 -11.79 6.32
N PHE A 302 -13.96 -12.96 6.20
CA PHE A 302 -13.80 -13.62 4.92
C PHE A 302 -15.15 -13.95 4.25
N LEU A 303 -16.09 -14.56 4.97
CA LEU A 303 -17.37 -15.01 4.39
C LEU A 303 -18.36 -13.89 4.09
N PHE A 304 -18.37 -12.82 4.89
CA PHE A 304 -19.42 -11.79 4.84
C PHE A 304 -18.96 -10.42 4.35
N MET A 305 -17.68 -10.24 4.03
CA MET A 305 -17.22 -8.97 3.45
C MET A 305 -17.84 -8.77 2.06
N SER A 306 -18.46 -7.60 1.85
CA SER A 306 -19.03 -7.22 0.57
C SER A 306 -17.96 -6.76 -0.41
N LYS A 307 -18.33 -6.67 -1.69
CA LYS A 307 -17.55 -5.98 -2.72
C LYS A 307 -17.12 -4.59 -2.25
N GLY A 308 -15.87 -4.20 -2.51
CA GLY A 308 -15.36 -2.89 -2.10
C GLY A 308 -13.85 -2.73 -2.18
N HIS A 309 -13.29 -1.96 -1.24
CA HIS A 309 -11.87 -1.59 -1.21
C HIS A 309 -10.93 -2.69 -0.71
N VAL A 310 -11.44 -3.69 0.01
CA VAL A 310 -10.61 -4.74 0.62
C VAL A 310 -11.01 -6.07 0.04
N TRP A 311 -10.04 -6.80 -0.50
CA TRP A 311 -10.27 -8.18 -0.91
C TRP A 311 -10.34 -9.11 0.31
N ASN A 312 -11.38 -9.91 0.41
CA ASN A 312 -11.75 -10.66 1.62
C ASN A 312 -10.78 -11.79 1.97
N VAL A 313 -10.07 -12.36 0.99
CA VAL A 313 -9.03 -13.39 1.22
C VAL A 313 -7.93 -12.90 2.16
N ARG A 314 -7.71 -11.58 2.24
CA ARG A 314 -6.74 -10.94 3.14
C ARG A 314 -7.07 -11.08 4.63
N PHE A 315 -8.21 -11.64 4.99
CA PHE A 315 -8.54 -11.97 6.38
C PHE A 315 -8.11 -13.38 6.80
N LEU A 316 -7.83 -14.29 5.86
CA LEU A 316 -7.51 -15.69 6.15
C LEU A 316 -6.18 -15.95 6.91
N PRO A 317 -5.12 -15.13 6.80
CA PRO A 317 -3.90 -15.32 7.58
C PRO A 317 -4.11 -15.45 9.09
N PHE A 318 -5.04 -14.67 9.64
CA PHE A 318 -5.39 -14.69 11.05
C PHE A 318 -6.05 -16.02 11.44
N TYR A 319 -6.89 -16.59 10.57
CA TYR A 319 -7.48 -17.90 10.77
C TYR A 319 -6.42 -18.99 10.78
N TYR A 320 -5.50 -19.03 9.81
CA TYR A 320 -4.44 -20.05 9.75
C TYR A 320 -3.48 -19.99 10.95
N LEU A 321 -3.10 -18.78 11.37
CA LEU A 321 -2.29 -18.61 12.57
C LEU A 321 -3.06 -19.03 13.82
N GLY A 322 -4.34 -18.68 13.95
CA GLY A 322 -5.14 -19.10 15.08
C GLY A 322 -5.35 -20.63 15.14
N VAL A 323 -5.55 -21.30 14.01
CA VAL A 323 -5.55 -22.78 13.90
C VAL A 323 -4.23 -23.35 14.43
N SER A 324 -3.10 -22.77 14.00
CA SER A 324 -1.77 -23.19 14.43
C SER A 324 -1.58 -23.02 15.96
N MET A 325 -2.00 -21.88 16.52
CA MET A 325 -1.92 -21.62 17.96
C MET A 325 -2.82 -22.55 18.78
N LEU A 326 -4.02 -22.87 18.28
CA LEU A 326 -4.95 -23.83 18.88
C LEU A 326 -4.37 -25.25 18.89
N ALA A 327 -3.72 -25.67 17.80
CA ALA A 327 -3.04 -26.96 17.72
C ALA A 327 -1.89 -27.04 18.72
N VAL A 328 -1.07 -25.99 18.84
CA VAL A 328 0.02 -25.89 19.82
C VAL A 328 -0.49 -26.04 21.25
N TYR A 329 -1.63 -25.43 21.58
CA TYR A 329 -2.23 -25.58 22.92
C TYR A 329 -2.59 -27.03 23.23
N PHE A 330 -3.17 -27.77 22.27
CA PHE A 330 -3.48 -29.18 22.48
C PHE A 330 -2.21 -30.03 22.64
N ILE A 331 -1.22 -29.84 21.77
CA ILE A 331 0.07 -30.56 21.83
C ILE A 331 0.78 -30.29 23.16
N GLY A 332 0.77 -29.04 23.63
CA GLY A 332 1.33 -28.67 24.93
C GLY A 332 0.59 -29.36 26.10
N ASN A 333 -0.74 -29.44 26.05
CA ASN A 333 -1.51 -30.15 27.08
C ASN A 333 -1.18 -31.66 27.11
N LEU A 334 -0.94 -32.27 25.94
CA LEU A 334 -0.47 -33.65 25.86
C LEU A 334 0.94 -33.78 26.43
N TYR A 335 1.84 -32.85 26.09
CA TYR A 335 3.20 -32.82 26.60
C TYR A 335 3.24 -32.81 28.13
N GLU A 336 2.41 -32.00 28.78
CA GLU A 336 2.34 -31.90 30.24
C GLU A 336 1.90 -33.21 30.92
N ARG A 337 1.21 -34.11 30.21
CA ARG A 337 0.79 -35.42 30.74
C ARG A 337 1.91 -36.45 30.80
N PHE A 338 3.01 -36.24 30.07
CA PHE A 338 4.12 -37.18 30.00
C PHE A 338 5.32 -36.69 30.82
N ASN A 339 5.80 -37.50 31.76
CA ASN A 339 6.96 -37.16 32.59
C ASN A 339 8.07 -38.20 32.45
N PHE A 340 8.82 -38.16 31.34
CA PHE A 340 9.98 -39.02 31.11
C PHE A 340 11.27 -38.21 30.89
N LYS A 341 12.43 -38.82 31.16
CA LYS A 341 13.75 -38.16 31.18
C LYS A 341 14.11 -37.45 29.86
N LEU A 342 13.62 -37.96 28.73
CA LEU A 342 13.87 -37.45 27.38
C LEU A 342 12.82 -36.45 26.88
N LYS A 343 11.92 -35.94 27.74
CA LYS A 343 10.86 -35.02 27.32
C LYS A 343 11.37 -33.74 26.64
N TYR A 344 12.62 -33.34 26.87
CA TYR A 344 13.23 -32.19 26.21
C TYR A 344 13.58 -32.44 24.73
N LEU A 345 13.63 -33.70 24.28
CA LEU A 345 13.81 -34.06 22.87
C LEU A 345 12.52 -33.93 22.06
N ILE A 346 11.34 -34.03 22.69
CA ILE A 346 10.06 -34.00 21.97
C ILE A 346 9.90 -32.71 21.15
N PRO A 347 10.11 -31.49 21.69
CA PRO A 347 9.96 -30.27 20.90
C PRO A 347 10.96 -30.19 19.75
N ILE A 348 12.17 -30.74 19.91
CA ILE A 348 13.18 -30.80 18.84
C ILE A 348 12.72 -31.74 17.73
N LEU A 349 12.27 -32.95 18.07
CA LEU A 349 11.77 -33.92 17.09
C LEU A 349 10.53 -33.41 16.36
N LEU A 350 9.60 -32.77 17.09
CA LEU A 350 8.44 -32.11 16.48
C LEU A 350 8.86 -30.96 15.55
N SER A 351 9.90 -30.19 15.92
CA SER A 351 10.42 -29.13 15.05
C SER A 351 10.98 -29.70 13.75
N ILE A 352 11.79 -30.76 13.82
CA ILE A 352 12.33 -31.44 12.64
C ILE A 352 11.19 -32.00 11.78
N LEU A 353 10.16 -32.60 12.40
CA LEU A 353 8.99 -33.10 11.68
C LEU A 353 8.25 -31.97 10.94
N VAL A 354 7.95 -30.86 11.61
CA VAL A 354 7.25 -29.72 10.99
C VAL A 354 8.09 -29.14 9.86
N LEU A 355 9.40 -28.95 10.06
CA LEU A 355 10.31 -28.47 9.03
C LEU A 355 10.34 -29.41 7.82
N GLY A 356 10.41 -30.73 8.04
CA GLY A 356 10.36 -31.72 6.97
C GLY A 356 9.03 -31.70 6.21
N LEU A 357 7.90 -31.60 6.93
CA LEU A 357 6.57 -31.48 6.32
C LEU A 357 6.43 -30.20 5.50
N VAL A 358 6.92 -29.06 6.01
CA VAL A 358 6.92 -27.81 5.26
C VAL A 358 7.77 -27.96 4.00
N ASN A 359 9.01 -28.42 4.14
CA ASN A 359 9.96 -28.55 3.04
C ASN A 359 9.45 -29.43 1.88
N VAL A 360 8.74 -30.52 2.18
CA VAL A 360 8.16 -31.41 1.14
C VAL A 360 7.01 -30.75 0.37
N ASN A 361 6.35 -29.75 0.96
CA ASN A 361 5.23 -29.03 0.34
C ASN A 361 5.63 -27.65 -0.24
N VAL A 362 6.92 -27.28 -0.22
CA VAL A 362 7.39 -26.06 -0.89
C VAL A 362 7.51 -26.32 -2.39
N GLY A 363 6.87 -25.48 -3.19
CA GLY A 363 6.92 -25.49 -4.64
C GLY A 363 7.75 -24.31 -5.16
N PHE A 364 7.09 -23.20 -5.47
CA PHE A 364 7.69 -22.09 -6.22
C PHE A 364 8.44 -21.05 -5.38
N VAL A 365 8.35 -21.09 -4.04
CA VAL A 365 8.92 -20.04 -3.18
C VAL A 365 10.43 -19.83 -3.39
N ASP A 366 11.24 -20.89 -3.53
CA ASP A 366 12.70 -20.75 -3.70
C ASP A 366 13.05 -19.98 -4.98
N ASP A 367 12.42 -20.34 -6.10
CA ASP A 367 12.67 -19.68 -7.38
C ASP A 367 12.11 -18.25 -7.40
N TRP A 368 10.98 -18.01 -6.74
CA TRP A 368 10.42 -16.67 -6.68
C TRP A 368 11.23 -15.71 -5.79
N ILE A 369 11.84 -16.20 -4.71
CA ILE A 369 12.82 -15.41 -3.93
C ILE A 369 13.99 -15.02 -4.82
N LYS A 370 14.57 -15.97 -5.58
CA LYS A 370 15.66 -15.66 -6.51
C LYS A 370 15.23 -14.61 -7.53
N TRP A 371 14.06 -14.79 -8.15
CA TRP A 371 13.51 -13.86 -9.14
C TRP A 371 13.38 -12.43 -8.61
N ASN A 372 12.86 -12.26 -7.38
CA ASN A 372 12.66 -10.93 -6.79
C ASN A 372 13.99 -10.27 -6.38
N TYR A 373 14.88 -11.04 -5.73
CA TYR A 373 16.07 -10.48 -5.06
C TYR A 373 17.31 -10.47 -5.95
N SER A 374 17.34 -11.21 -7.05
CA SER A 374 18.38 -11.01 -8.08
C SER A 374 18.28 -9.62 -8.70
N GLY A 375 17.08 -9.05 -8.69
CA GLY A 375 16.81 -7.66 -9.05
C GLY A 375 16.53 -7.44 -10.53
N PHE A 376 16.36 -6.19 -10.94
CA PHE A 376 16.17 -5.82 -12.34
C PHE A 376 17.39 -6.19 -13.18
N GLU A 377 18.57 -6.11 -12.60
CA GLU A 377 19.89 -6.29 -13.21
C GLU A 377 20.15 -7.73 -13.70
N ASP A 378 19.33 -8.69 -13.25
CA ASP A 378 19.39 -10.10 -13.65
C ASP A 378 18.26 -10.47 -14.63
N LYS A 379 17.46 -9.49 -15.08
CA LYS A 379 16.35 -9.70 -16.00
C LYS A 379 16.83 -9.67 -17.44
N LYS A 380 16.12 -10.43 -18.28
CA LYS A 380 16.53 -10.75 -19.65
C LYS A 380 16.89 -9.50 -20.46
N ASP A 381 16.03 -8.48 -20.40
CA ASP A 381 16.17 -7.27 -21.20
C ASP A 381 16.51 -6.06 -20.32
N TRP A 382 17.32 -6.27 -19.26
CA TRP A 382 17.81 -5.21 -18.39
C TRP A 382 18.59 -4.14 -19.15
N ASP A 383 19.54 -4.53 -20.00
CA ASP A 383 20.39 -3.57 -20.73
C ASP A 383 19.55 -2.62 -21.61
N VAL A 384 18.47 -3.14 -22.22
CA VAL A 384 17.51 -2.35 -23.02
C VAL A 384 16.75 -1.37 -22.13
N PHE A 385 16.30 -1.82 -20.95
CA PHE A 385 15.57 -1.00 -19.99
C PHE A 385 16.46 0.08 -19.36
N ASP A 386 17.71 -0.25 -19.04
CA ASP A 386 18.70 0.69 -18.49
C ASP A 386 19.08 1.75 -19.53
N GLU A 387 19.40 1.37 -20.78
CA GLU A 387 19.67 2.34 -21.86
C GLU A 387 18.49 3.28 -22.07
N MET A 388 17.26 2.76 -22.05
CA MET A 388 16.05 3.57 -22.18
C MET A 388 15.92 4.58 -21.04
N ASN A 389 16.11 4.17 -19.78
CA ASN A 389 15.99 5.08 -18.65
C ASN A 389 17.12 6.12 -18.62
N LEU A 390 18.37 5.72 -18.91
CA LEU A 390 19.48 6.67 -19.03
C LEU A 390 19.22 7.71 -20.11
N TYR A 391 18.74 7.27 -21.28
CA TYR A 391 18.38 8.19 -22.35
C TYR A 391 17.25 9.13 -21.94
N LEU A 392 16.22 8.62 -21.29
CA LEU A 392 15.13 9.44 -20.77
C LEU A 392 15.66 10.46 -19.76
N ASP A 393 16.43 10.07 -18.75
CA ASP A 393 16.96 10.96 -17.70
C ASP A 393 17.70 12.18 -18.29
N ASP A 394 18.49 11.97 -19.35
CA ASP A 394 19.23 13.02 -20.07
C ASP A 394 18.35 14.01 -20.85
N LEU A 395 17.11 13.64 -21.20
CA LEU A 395 16.19 14.53 -21.90
C LEU A 395 15.71 15.66 -20.97
N GLU A 396 15.16 16.73 -21.58
CA GLU A 396 14.53 17.80 -20.84
C GLU A 396 13.41 17.31 -19.89
N LYS A 397 13.01 18.15 -18.93
CA LYS A 397 11.86 17.82 -18.08
C LYS A 397 10.61 17.58 -18.93
N GLY A 398 9.79 16.63 -18.51
CA GLY A 398 8.54 16.25 -19.14
C GLY A 398 8.04 14.92 -18.57
N ARG A 399 6.72 14.68 -18.59
CA ARG A 399 6.19 13.37 -18.17
C ARG A 399 6.37 12.35 -19.28
N VAL A 400 6.56 11.10 -18.87
CA VAL A 400 6.67 9.94 -19.74
C VAL A 400 5.39 9.12 -19.64
N PHE A 401 4.83 8.75 -20.78
CA PHE A 401 3.82 7.70 -20.87
C PHE A 401 4.45 6.49 -21.56
N HIS A 402 3.96 5.29 -21.27
CA HIS A 402 4.43 4.08 -21.92
C HIS A 402 3.25 3.26 -22.42
N GLU A 403 3.47 2.55 -23.52
CA GLU A 403 2.56 1.52 -24.00
C GLU A 403 2.60 0.31 -23.07
N TYR A 404 1.44 -0.06 -22.51
CA TYR A 404 1.36 -1.27 -21.71
C TYR A 404 1.42 -2.54 -22.58
N SER A 405 2.22 -3.53 -22.15
CA SER A 405 2.28 -4.87 -22.74
C SER A 405 2.22 -5.95 -21.66
N LYS A 406 1.51 -7.04 -21.94
CA LYS A 406 1.53 -8.23 -21.06
C LYS A 406 2.90 -8.90 -21.00
N SER A 407 3.76 -8.67 -22.00
CA SER A 407 5.12 -9.24 -22.04
C SER A 407 6.10 -8.57 -21.07
N HIS A 408 5.73 -7.45 -20.43
CA HIS A 408 6.62 -6.73 -19.51
C HIS A 408 7.21 -7.61 -18.42
N ASN A 409 6.43 -8.56 -17.87
CA ASN A 409 6.94 -9.48 -16.88
C ASN A 409 8.08 -10.37 -17.41
N ASP A 410 7.97 -10.81 -18.66
CA ASP A 410 8.94 -11.71 -19.30
C ASP A 410 10.22 -10.97 -19.69
N HIS A 411 10.12 -9.68 -20.05
CA HIS A 411 11.25 -8.83 -20.39
C HIS A 411 11.96 -8.27 -19.16
N PHE A 412 11.18 -7.69 -18.22
CA PHE A 412 11.68 -6.82 -17.15
C PHE A 412 11.45 -7.38 -15.74
N GLY A 413 10.90 -8.59 -15.61
CA GLY A 413 10.72 -9.26 -14.32
C GLY A 413 9.43 -8.92 -13.56
N THR A 414 8.74 -7.86 -13.97
CA THR A 414 7.47 -7.42 -13.40
C THR A 414 6.60 -6.75 -14.47
N PRO A 415 5.26 -6.92 -14.46
CA PRO A 415 4.38 -6.17 -15.35
C PRO A 415 4.38 -4.65 -15.08
N ARG A 416 5.00 -4.22 -13.97
CA ARG A 416 4.97 -2.83 -13.46
C ARG A 416 6.27 -2.06 -13.64
N ALA A 417 7.19 -2.54 -14.48
CA ALA A 417 8.54 -1.97 -14.62
C ALA A 417 8.53 -0.45 -14.86
N PHE A 418 7.61 0.03 -15.70
CA PHE A 418 7.51 1.45 -16.07
C PHE A 418 6.86 2.34 -15.00
N GLU A 419 6.32 1.77 -13.93
CA GLU A 419 5.96 2.54 -12.73
C GLU A 419 7.22 3.13 -12.06
N LEU A 420 8.42 2.59 -12.35
CA LEU A 420 9.69 3.08 -11.82
C LEU A 420 10.37 4.14 -12.70
N ILE A 421 9.75 4.64 -13.77
CA ILE A 421 10.33 5.77 -14.54
C ILE A 421 10.74 6.94 -13.62
N PRO A 422 9.94 7.38 -12.63
CA PRO A 422 10.37 8.44 -11.72
C PRO A 422 11.59 8.07 -10.88
N PHE A 423 11.73 6.78 -10.53
CA PHE A 423 12.86 6.27 -9.76
C PHE A 423 14.16 6.27 -10.57
N PHE A 424 14.11 5.93 -11.86
CA PHE A 424 15.30 5.86 -12.71
C PHE A 424 15.64 7.17 -13.46
N THR A 425 14.70 8.12 -13.61
CA THR A 425 14.86 9.29 -14.51
C THR A 425 14.42 10.64 -13.95
N ASN A 426 13.89 10.67 -12.72
CA ASN A 426 13.24 11.85 -12.13
C ASN A 426 12.07 12.44 -12.94
N LYS A 427 11.52 11.70 -13.92
CA LYS A 427 10.36 12.11 -14.70
C LYS A 427 9.08 11.46 -14.21
N GLY A 428 8.00 12.23 -14.14
CA GLY A 428 6.69 11.69 -13.78
C GLY A 428 6.09 10.79 -14.86
N THR A 429 5.28 9.84 -14.45
CA THR A 429 4.46 8.96 -15.30
C THR A 429 3.00 8.98 -14.85
N MET A 430 2.12 8.47 -15.70
CA MET A 430 0.71 8.25 -15.35
C MET A 430 0.46 6.85 -14.77
N GLU A 431 1.45 5.99 -14.77
CA GLU A 431 1.39 4.65 -14.17
C GLU A 431 1.74 4.70 -12.68
N GLY A 432 1.31 3.70 -11.91
CA GLY A 432 1.69 3.60 -10.51
C GLY A 432 1.06 2.42 -9.79
N LEU A 433 1.65 2.04 -8.66
CA LEU A 433 1.15 0.92 -7.87
C LEU A 433 -0.09 1.30 -7.05
N LEU A 434 -0.04 2.48 -6.45
CA LEU A 434 -1.03 2.93 -5.46
C LEU A 434 -2.28 3.51 -6.15
N ILE A 435 -3.00 2.68 -6.88
CA ILE A 435 -4.22 3.02 -7.63
C ILE A 435 -5.23 3.72 -6.72
N GLU A 436 -5.41 3.24 -5.49
CA GLU A 436 -6.36 3.82 -4.53
C GLU A 436 -5.93 5.21 -4.03
N SER A 437 -4.63 5.55 -4.11
CA SER A 437 -4.11 6.86 -3.68
C SER A 437 -4.17 7.93 -4.77
N GLY A 438 -4.08 7.54 -6.05
CA GLY A 438 -4.15 8.46 -7.18
C GLY A 438 -5.59 8.73 -7.61
N ILE A 439 -6.07 9.97 -7.47
CA ILE A 439 -7.42 10.33 -7.96
C ILE A 439 -7.55 10.19 -9.48
N ASN A 440 -6.44 10.35 -10.20
CA ASN A 440 -6.38 10.22 -11.66
C ASN A 440 -6.15 8.77 -12.14
N SER A 441 -6.04 7.79 -11.25
CA SER A 441 -5.78 6.39 -11.63
C SER A 441 -6.87 5.79 -12.54
N ILE A 442 -8.12 6.21 -12.37
CA ILE A 442 -9.24 5.77 -13.22
C ILE A 442 -9.06 6.21 -14.67
N TYR A 443 -8.66 7.47 -14.90
CA TYR A 443 -8.49 8.02 -16.24
C TYR A 443 -7.22 7.51 -16.91
N HIS A 444 -6.17 7.23 -16.12
CA HIS A 444 -5.00 6.53 -16.61
C HIS A 444 -5.35 5.21 -17.31
N PHE A 445 -6.22 4.37 -16.74
CA PHE A 445 -6.58 3.10 -17.38
C PHE A 445 -7.42 3.26 -18.66
N VAL A 446 -8.13 4.37 -18.79
CA VAL A 446 -8.83 4.71 -20.03
C VAL A 446 -7.83 5.14 -21.09
N LEU A 447 -6.95 6.09 -20.76
CA LEU A 447 -5.86 6.54 -21.62
C LEU A 447 -4.93 5.38 -22.03
N GLN A 448 -4.52 4.53 -21.09
CA GLN A 448 -3.71 3.33 -21.38
C GLN A 448 -4.38 2.46 -22.46
N SER A 449 -5.71 2.30 -22.41
CA SER A 449 -6.42 1.47 -23.40
C SER A 449 -6.53 2.09 -24.79
N GLU A 450 -6.40 3.42 -24.90
CA GLU A 450 -6.47 4.17 -26.16
C GLU A 450 -5.13 4.13 -26.91
N VAL A 451 -4.01 4.04 -26.19
CA VAL A 451 -2.65 4.10 -26.76
C VAL A 451 -1.86 2.80 -26.61
N SER A 452 -2.48 1.72 -26.15
CA SER A 452 -1.81 0.43 -25.97
C SER A 452 -2.54 -0.73 -26.61
N LYS A 453 -1.78 -1.65 -27.21
CA LYS A 453 -2.31 -2.91 -27.76
C LYS A 453 -2.91 -3.80 -26.67
N ASP A 454 -2.18 -3.98 -25.57
CA ASP A 454 -2.67 -4.65 -24.38
C ASP A 454 -3.21 -3.63 -23.37
N LYS A 455 -4.07 -4.07 -22.45
CA LYS A 455 -4.59 -3.23 -21.36
C LYS A 455 -4.74 -4.02 -20.07
N THR A 456 -4.55 -3.33 -18.95
CA THR A 456 -4.74 -3.90 -17.60
C THR A 456 -6.21 -3.81 -17.15
N CYS A 457 -6.76 -2.59 -17.13
CA CYS A 457 -8.12 -2.27 -16.66
C CYS A 457 -8.54 -2.97 -15.35
N PRO A 458 -7.81 -2.79 -14.22
CA PRO A 458 -7.99 -3.60 -13.01
C PRO A 458 -9.21 -3.19 -12.15
N ILE A 459 -9.84 -2.06 -12.43
CA ILE A 459 -10.96 -1.53 -11.64
C ILE A 459 -12.26 -2.23 -12.04
N ALA A 460 -12.84 -3.03 -11.14
CA ALA A 460 -14.05 -3.77 -11.45
C ALA A 460 -15.25 -2.85 -11.71
N GLY A 461 -15.81 -2.93 -12.92
CA GLY A 461 -16.91 -2.09 -13.41
C GLY A 461 -16.47 -0.92 -14.30
N LEU A 462 -15.17 -0.61 -14.37
CA LEU A 462 -14.64 0.33 -15.35
C LEU A 462 -14.63 -0.33 -16.74
N ARG A 463 -15.20 0.35 -17.73
CA ARG A 463 -15.14 -0.08 -19.14
C ARG A 463 -13.99 0.63 -19.84
N CYS A 464 -12.83 -0.02 -19.95
CA CYS A 464 -11.72 0.51 -20.76
C CYS A 464 -11.94 0.16 -22.24
N GLY A 465 -11.73 1.14 -23.12
CA GLY A 465 -11.99 1.07 -24.55
C GLY A 465 -10.99 0.20 -25.32
N GLY A 466 -10.86 0.45 -26.61
CA GLY A 466 -9.77 -0.09 -27.43
C GLY A 466 -8.87 1.04 -27.90
N ILE A 467 -7.93 0.71 -28.78
CA ILE A 467 -7.04 1.68 -29.40
C ILE A 467 -7.86 2.78 -30.09
N ASP A 468 -7.53 4.03 -29.75
CA ASP A 468 -8.05 5.26 -30.34
C ASP A 468 -6.95 6.31 -30.23
N ILE A 469 -6.09 6.39 -31.24
CA ILE A 469 -4.88 7.22 -31.20
C ILE A 469 -5.22 8.71 -31.20
N GLU A 470 -6.32 9.11 -31.83
CA GLU A 470 -6.78 10.51 -31.83
C GLU A 470 -7.17 10.93 -30.41
N LYS A 471 -8.07 10.16 -29.77
CA LYS A 471 -8.47 10.43 -28.38
C LYS A 471 -7.31 10.27 -27.40
N GLY A 472 -6.47 9.26 -27.63
CA GLY A 472 -5.26 9.02 -26.86
C GLY A 472 -4.32 10.22 -26.90
N PHE A 473 -4.11 10.84 -28.08
CA PHE A 473 -3.29 12.05 -28.19
C PHE A 473 -3.87 13.22 -27.38
N GLU A 474 -5.19 13.48 -27.48
CA GLU A 474 -5.86 14.51 -26.67
C GLU A 474 -5.64 14.28 -25.17
N HIS A 475 -5.74 13.04 -24.71
CA HIS A 475 -5.55 12.69 -23.31
C HIS A 475 -4.08 12.72 -22.86
N LEU A 476 -3.13 12.32 -23.72
CA LEU A 476 -1.70 12.51 -23.47
C LEU A 476 -1.38 14.00 -23.30
N GLU A 477 -1.97 14.86 -24.13
CA GLU A 477 -1.81 16.31 -24.03
C GLU A 477 -2.41 16.88 -22.74
N LEU A 478 -3.62 16.46 -22.40
CA LEU A 478 -4.32 16.86 -21.18
C LEU A 478 -3.50 16.55 -19.92
N PHE A 479 -2.81 15.41 -19.89
CA PHE A 479 -1.94 15.02 -18.79
C PHE A 479 -0.49 15.49 -18.91
N ASN A 480 -0.20 16.44 -19.81
CA ASN A 480 1.14 17.00 -19.99
C ASN A 480 2.23 15.94 -20.25
N ILE A 481 1.91 14.91 -21.04
CA ILE A 481 2.89 13.94 -21.49
C ILE A 481 3.78 14.59 -22.57
N LYS A 482 5.09 14.46 -22.41
CA LYS A 482 6.09 14.92 -23.38
C LYS A 482 6.70 13.75 -24.14
N TYR A 483 6.95 12.64 -23.46
CA TYR A 483 7.62 11.47 -24.04
C TYR A 483 6.69 10.26 -24.02
N PHE A 484 6.66 9.53 -25.13
CA PHE A 484 5.87 8.30 -25.27
C PHE A 484 6.77 7.12 -25.67
N VAL A 485 6.82 6.12 -24.79
CA VAL A 485 7.60 4.90 -24.98
C VAL A 485 6.71 3.81 -25.56
N VAL A 486 7.09 3.25 -26.69
CA VAL A 486 6.27 2.30 -27.47
C VAL A 486 7.04 1.01 -27.73
N THR A 487 6.36 -0.12 -27.61
CA THR A 487 6.97 -1.46 -27.69
C THR A 487 6.38 -2.31 -28.82
N SER A 488 5.08 -2.20 -29.14
CA SER A 488 4.42 -3.03 -30.13
C SER A 488 4.48 -2.46 -31.55
N ASP A 489 4.57 -3.35 -32.53
CA ASP A 489 4.59 -2.96 -33.95
C ASP A 489 3.28 -2.29 -34.40
N GLU A 490 2.17 -2.60 -33.73
CA GLU A 490 0.86 -2.03 -34.02
C GLU A 490 0.83 -0.53 -33.68
N ILE A 491 1.22 -0.15 -32.47
CA ILE A 491 1.27 1.27 -32.08
C ILE A 491 2.36 2.01 -32.85
N LYS A 492 3.54 1.40 -33.07
CA LYS A 492 4.62 2.00 -33.89
C LYS A 492 4.14 2.31 -35.31
N SER A 493 3.35 1.43 -35.92
CA SER A 493 2.78 1.64 -37.26
C SER A 493 1.75 2.78 -37.28
N LEU A 494 0.91 2.86 -36.24
CA LEU A 494 -0.14 3.88 -36.14
C LEU A 494 0.42 5.30 -35.95
N ILE A 495 1.46 5.46 -35.13
CA ILE A 495 2.03 6.79 -34.84
C ILE A 495 3.25 7.15 -35.71
N GLY A 496 3.85 6.18 -36.40
CA GLY A 496 5.14 6.37 -37.09
C GLY A 496 5.14 7.41 -38.21
N ASN A 497 3.97 7.72 -38.80
CA ASN A 497 3.78 8.76 -39.82
C ASN A 497 2.99 9.97 -39.31
N ASP A 498 2.67 10.02 -38.03
CA ASP A 498 1.87 11.09 -37.44
C ASP A 498 2.77 12.28 -37.07
N SER A 499 2.53 13.43 -37.68
CA SER A 499 3.32 14.66 -37.46
C SER A 499 3.29 15.17 -36.02
N ARG A 500 2.38 14.66 -35.18
CA ARG A 500 2.31 15.00 -33.75
C ARG A 500 3.39 14.30 -32.93
N PHE A 501 4.03 13.26 -33.48
CA PHE A 501 5.06 12.48 -32.79
C PHE A 501 6.39 12.56 -33.55
N THR A 502 7.46 12.88 -32.83
CA THR A 502 8.83 12.86 -33.36
C THR A 502 9.60 11.70 -32.76
N LEU A 503 10.11 10.79 -33.58
CA LEU A 503 10.97 9.71 -33.11
C LEU A 503 12.30 10.29 -32.61
N LEU A 504 12.61 10.06 -31.33
CA LEU A 504 13.86 10.50 -30.72
C LEU A 504 14.94 9.41 -30.77
N LYS A 505 14.55 8.17 -30.43
CA LYS A 505 15.48 7.06 -30.26
C LYS A 505 14.78 5.72 -30.48
N GLU A 506 15.53 4.75 -31.03
CA GLU A 506 15.17 3.34 -31.14
C GLU A 506 16.21 2.52 -30.37
N ILE A 507 15.74 1.63 -29.49
CA ILE A 507 16.55 0.77 -28.62
C ILE A 507 15.95 -0.64 -28.69
N ASP A 508 16.52 -1.49 -29.55
CA ASP A 508 15.98 -2.82 -29.85
C ASP A 508 14.48 -2.76 -30.21
N PHE A 509 13.59 -3.36 -29.41
CA PHE A 509 12.15 -3.33 -29.63
C PHE A 509 11.44 -2.09 -29.08
N ILE A 510 12.13 -1.19 -28.38
CA ILE A 510 11.57 0.04 -27.80
C ILE A 510 11.81 1.22 -28.74
N LYS A 511 10.78 2.05 -28.94
CA LYS A 511 10.88 3.35 -29.59
C LYS A 511 10.41 4.45 -28.65
N ILE A 512 11.17 5.55 -28.59
CA ILE A 512 10.86 6.71 -27.75
C ILE A 512 10.49 7.87 -28.67
N TYR A 513 9.29 8.39 -28.49
CA TYR A 513 8.76 9.53 -29.24
C TYR A 513 8.63 10.76 -28.33
N GLU A 514 8.85 11.93 -28.89
CA GLU A 514 8.44 13.22 -28.33
C GLU A 514 7.10 13.64 -28.94
N LEU A 515 6.19 14.13 -28.11
CA LEU A 515 4.97 14.78 -28.58
C LEU A 515 5.32 16.23 -28.93
N ASN A 516 5.05 16.64 -30.18
CA ASN A 516 5.40 17.96 -30.73
C ASN A 516 4.53 19.07 -30.13
N ARG A 517 4.80 19.42 -28.87
CA ARG A 517 4.10 20.46 -28.11
C ARG A 517 4.99 21.08 -27.04
N GLU A 518 4.57 22.24 -26.55
CA GLU A 518 5.22 22.87 -25.39
C GLU A 518 4.90 22.11 -24.10
N ASN A 519 5.93 21.84 -23.30
CA ASN A 519 5.77 21.25 -21.97
C ASN A 519 5.35 22.34 -20.97
N LYS A 520 4.06 22.37 -20.63
CA LYS A 520 3.46 23.35 -19.72
C LYS A 520 2.47 22.68 -18.77
N TYR A 521 2.55 23.05 -17.49
CA TYR A 521 1.68 22.59 -16.43
C TYR A 521 0.46 23.50 -16.23
N VAL A 522 0.54 24.77 -16.64
CA VAL A 522 -0.54 25.73 -16.67
C VAL A 522 -0.82 26.11 -18.11
N ASP A 523 -2.07 25.94 -18.55
CA ASP A 523 -2.47 26.12 -19.93
C ASP A 523 -3.76 26.93 -20.06
N TYR A 524 -3.99 27.46 -21.25
CA TYR A 524 -5.23 28.15 -21.59
C TYR A 524 -6.37 27.13 -21.77
N LEU A 525 -7.57 27.50 -21.34
CA LEU A 525 -8.80 26.74 -21.64
C LEU A 525 -9.41 27.28 -22.93
N GLU A 526 -9.85 26.42 -23.84
CA GLU A 526 -10.49 26.89 -25.08
C GLU A 526 -11.86 27.56 -24.81
N PHE A 527 -12.64 26.98 -23.89
CA PHE A 527 -13.99 27.42 -23.55
C PHE A 527 -14.14 27.76 -22.06
N GLU A 528 -15.10 28.64 -21.74
CA GLU A 528 -15.49 28.92 -20.35
C GLU A 528 -15.93 27.62 -19.66
N PRO A 529 -15.33 27.26 -18.51
CA PRO A 529 -15.71 26.05 -17.80
C PRO A 529 -17.12 26.18 -17.25
N VAL A 530 -17.77 25.04 -17.04
CA VAL A 530 -19.09 24.96 -16.41
C VAL A 530 -18.99 24.42 -14.99
N VAL A 531 -19.98 24.71 -14.16
CA VAL A 531 -20.01 24.28 -12.75
C VAL A 531 -20.98 23.11 -12.57
N MET A 532 -20.51 22.04 -11.94
CA MET A 532 -21.34 20.93 -11.50
C MET A 532 -21.20 20.69 -9.99
N GLY A 533 -22.27 20.22 -9.35
CA GLY A 533 -22.22 19.80 -7.94
C GLY A 533 -21.25 18.64 -7.71
N LYS A 534 -20.68 18.57 -6.49
CA LYS A 534 -19.69 17.55 -6.10
C LYS A 534 -20.28 16.13 -5.99
N GLU A 535 -21.60 16.03 -5.94
CA GLU A 535 -22.35 14.77 -6.00
C GLU A 535 -21.96 13.95 -7.24
N ASN A 536 -21.52 12.70 -7.01
CA ASN A 536 -21.09 11.77 -8.05
C ASN A 536 -20.03 12.33 -9.02
N PHE A 537 -19.16 13.25 -8.54
CA PHE A 537 -18.19 13.93 -9.40
C PHE A 537 -17.33 12.96 -10.22
N ARG A 538 -16.92 11.82 -9.66
CA ARG A 538 -16.12 10.81 -10.37
C ARG A 538 -16.84 10.19 -11.55
N GLN A 539 -18.13 9.89 -11.40
CA GLN A 539 -18.91 9.32 -12.49
C GLN A 539 -19.07 10.35 -13.61
N LYS A 540 -19.48 11.58 -13.25
CA LYS A 540 -19.62 12.69 -14.21
C LYS A 540 -18.30 12.98 -14.92
N SER A 541 -17.21 13.00 -14.17
CA SER A 541 -15.87 13.23 -14.70
C SER A 541 -15.42 12.12 -15.65
N LEU A 542 -15.69 10.87 -15.32
CA LEU A 542 -15.40 9.74 -16.20
C LEU A 542 -16.26 9.76 -17.47
N GLU A 543 -17.52 10.18 -17.36
CA GLU A 543 -18.40 10.37 -18.51
C GLU A 543 -17.89 11.49 -19.43
N TRP A 544 -17.46 12.62 -18.86
CA TRP A 544 -16.80 13.71 -19.59
C TRP A 544 -15.52 13.25 -20.29
N PHE A 545 -14.62 12.57 -19.56
CA PHE A 545 -13.34 12.09 -20.07
C PHE A 545 -13.49 11.11 -21.25
N LYS A 546 -14.60 10.36 -21.31
CA LYS A 546 -14.89 9.43 -22.41
C LYS A 546 -15.72 10.03 -23.54
N SER A 547 -16.10 11.29 -23.41
CA SER A 547 -16.94 11.98 -24.40
C SER A 547 -16.09 12.80 -25.36
N ASN A 548 -16.75 13.41 -26.35
CA ASN A 548 -16.14 14.41 -27.22
C ASN A 548 -16.39 15.84 -26.73
N GLU A 549 -16.85 16.00 -25.48
CA GLU A 549 -17.05 17.32 -24.89
C GLU A 549 -15.70 17.93 -24.53
N THR A 550 -15.47 19.14 -25.01
CA THR A 550 -14.21 19.89 -24.87
C THR A 550 -14.25 20.86 -23.69
N THR A 551 -15.44 21.27 -23.25
CA THR A 551 -15.60 22.23 -22.14
C THR A 551 -15.35 21.58 -20.77
N GLU A 552 -14.41 22.13 -20.01
CA GLU A 552 -14.03 21.64 -18.69
C GLU A 552 -15.09 21.89 -17.62
N ILE A 553 -15.09 21.04 -16.60
CA ILE A 553 -16.07 21.07 -15.51
C ILE A 553 -15.37 21.41 -14.20
N ILE A 554 -15.86 22.44 -13.50
CA ILE A 554 -15.52 22.76 -12.12
C ILE A 554 -16.49 22.06 -11.16
N TYR A 555 -15.96 21.31 -10.20
CA TYR A 555 -16.78 20.62 -9.19
C TYR A 555 -16.96 21.47 -7.92
N SER A 556 -18.10 22.16 -7.82
CA SER A 556 -18.43 23.04 -6.70
C SER A 556 -19.93 23.01 -6.34
N ASN A 557 -20.20 23.00 -5.03
CA ASN A 557 -21.56 23.19 -4.51
C ASN A 557 -21.93 24.68 -4.40
N ASP A 558 -20.93 25.54 -4.30
CA ASP A 558 -21.10 26.99 -4.27
C ASP A 558 -21.04 27.53 -5.70
N ASP A 559 -21.61 28.71 -5.93
CA ASP A 559 -21.51 29.39 -7.22
C ASP A 559 -20.09 29.88 -7.47
N VAL A 560 -19.60 29.62 -8.68
CA VAL A 560 -18.23 29.95 -9.09
C VAL A 560 -18.30 31.06 -10.13
N LEU A 561 -18.12 32.30 -9.66
CA LEU A 561 -18.08 33.49 -10.50
C LEU A 561 -19.34 33.61 -11.38
N TYR A 562 -19.14 33.76 -12.69
CA TYR A 562 -20.17 33.93 -13.71
C TYR A 562 -20.35 32.68 -14.59
N PHE A 563 -19.71 31.56 -14.23
CA PHE A 563 -19.78 30.34 -15.02
C PHE A 563 -21.15 29.67 -14.92
N GLU A 564 -21.60 29.10 -16.03
CA GLU A 564 -22.90 28.42 -16.12
C GLU A 564 -22.90 27.16 -15.24
N ARG A 565 -23.97 26.98 -14.46
CA ARG A 565 -24.21 25.73 -13.72
C ARG A 565 -25.02 24.77 -14.58
N VAL A 566 -24.53 23.55 -14.73
CA VAL A 566 -25.17 22.50 -15.54
C VAL A 566 -25.37 21.22 -14.71
N ASP A 567 -26.35 20.41 -15.12
CA ASP A 567 -26.67 19.14 -14.45
C ASP A 567 -26.23 17.89 -15.24
N SER A 568 -25.82 18.06 -16.50
CA SER A 568 -25.43 16.97 -17.40
C SER A 568 -24.14 17.29 -18.14
N VAL A 569 -23.33 16.25 -18.37
CA VAL A 569 -22.08 16.27 -19.15
C VAL A 569 -22.33 16.20 -20.66
N ARG A 570 -23.54 16.50 -21.13
CA ARG A 570 -23.90 16.35 -22.54
C ARG A 570 -24.38 17.67 -23.11
N LYS A 571 -23.91 18.02 -24.30
CA LYS A 571 -24.30 19.21 -25.05
C LYS A 571 -24.04 20.47 -24.24
N ILE A 572 -22.85 20.57 -23.65
CA ILE A 572 -22.45 21.78 -22.94
C ILE A 572 -22.29 22.88 -24.00
N LYS A 573 -22.80 24.08 -23.69
CA LYS A 573 -22.69 25.20 -24.62
C LYS A 573 -21.27 25.76 -24.56
N GLU A 574 -20.54 25.61 -25.65
CA GLU A 574 -19.22 26.19 -25.83
C GLU A 574 -19.30 27.72 -25.86
N LYS A 575 -18.42 28.36 -25.09
CA LYS A 575 -18.24 29.81 -25.08
C LYS A 575 -16.75 30.11 -25.02
N GLU A 576 -16.21 30.60 -26.14
CA GLU A 576 -14.78 30.90 -26.26
C GLU A 576 -14.31 31.93 -25.23
N ILE A 577 -13.08 31.77 -24.75
CA ILE A 577 -12.42 32.73 -23.87
C ILE A 577 -11.42 33.54 -24.69
N ASP A 578 -11.55 34.87 -24.64
CA ASP A 578 -10.57 35.76 -25.25
C ASP A 578 -9.30 35.85 -24.39
N TYR A 579 -8.18 35.27 -24.85
CA TYR A 579 -6.84 35.43 -24.26
C TYR A 579 -5.93 36.38 -25.06
N ASN A 580 -6.49 37.31 -25.84
CA ASN A 580 -5.65 38.28 -26.53
C ASN A 580 -4.79 39.07 -25.53
N ASN A 581 -3.50 39.17 -25.84
CA ASN A 581 -2.46 39.80 -25.01
C ASN A 581 -2.22 39.15 -23.64
N CYS A 582 -2.73 37.95 -23.39
CA CYS A 582 -2.40 37.18 -22.21
C CYS A 582 -1.01 36.56 -22.31
N PHE A 583 -0.32 36.44 -21.18
CA PHE A 583 0.88 35.61 -21.06
C PHE A 583 0.81 34.72 -19.82
N ILE A 584 1.52 33.59 -19.89
CA ILE A 584 1.73 32.63 -18.81
C ILE A 584 3.24 32.40 -18.73
N ASP A 585 3.81 32.69 -17.57
CA ASP A 585 5.18 32.33 -17.20
C ASP A 585 5.11 31.49 -15.92
N GLU A 586 5.56 30.24 -15.99
CA GLU A 586 5.41 29.27 -14.91
C GLU A 586 6.75 28.71 -14.42
N GLU A 587 6.85 28.52 -13.11
CA GLU A 587 7.93 27.78 -12.47
C GLU A 587 7.31 26.60 -11.71
N TYR A 588 7.41 25.40 -12.29
CA TYR A 588 6.90 24.17 -11.69
C TYR A 588 7.94 23.51 -10.77
N ASN A 589 7.52 23.25 -9.54
CA ASN A 589 8.17 22.38 -8.57
C ASN A 589 7.14 21.38 -8.01
N VAL A 590 7.61 20.27 -7.43
CA VAL A 590 6.76 19.16 -6.96
C VAL A 590 5.62 19.62 -6.04
N ASP A 591 5.91 20.50 -5.06
CA ASP A 591 4.93 20.99 -4.10
C ASP A 591 4.53 22.47 -4.27
N ASN A 592 4.96 23.10 -5.36
CA ASN A 592 4.69 24.52 -5.64
C ASN A 592 4.73 24.84 -7.15
N ILE A 593 3.75 25.59 -7.64
CA ILE A 593 3.72 26.19 -8.97
C ILE A 593 3.63 27.71 -8.77
N LYS A 594 4.67 28.43 -9.18
CA LYS A 594 4.61 29.88 -9.29
C LYS A 594 4.18 30.25 -10.68
N LEU A 595 3.25 31.19 -10.78
CA LEU A 595 2.65 31.61 -12.03
C LEU A 595 2.66 33.13 -12.06
N LYS A 596 3.29 33.69 -13.10
CA LYS A 596 3.18 35.10 -13.43
C LYS A 596 2.32 35.24 -14.69
N THR A 597 1.24 35.99 -14.59
CA THR A 597 0.27 36.12 -15.68
C THR A 597 -0.53 37.41 -15.61
N ASN A 598 -0.88 38.00 -16.74
CA ASN A 598 -1.84 39.11 -16.80
C ASN A 598 -3.27 38.64 -17.11
N CYS A 599 -3.55 37.33 -17.11
CA CYS A 599 -4.87 36.73 -17.35
C CYS A 599 -5.81 36.83 -16.14
N ILE A 600 -5.95 38.04 -15.58
CA ILE A 600 -6.74 38.28 -14.38
C ILE A 600 -8.22 37.99 -14.65
N GLY A 601 -8.83 37.19 -13.78
CA GLY A 601 -10.22 36.77 -13.87
C GLY A 601 -10.52 35.69 -14.91
N LYS A 602 -9.53 35.27 -15.71
CA LYS A 602 -9.69 34.22 -16.73
C LYS A 602 -9.26 32.87 -16.14
N PRO A 603 -9.99 31.78 -16.40
CA PRO A 603 -9.65 30.47 -15.87
C PRO A 603 -8.46 29.86 -16.62
N LEU A 604 -7.54 29.23 -15.91
CA LEU A 604 -6.37 28.54 -16.48
C LEU A 604 -6.36 27.10 -15.98
N LEU A 605 -6.09 26.14 -16.87
CA LEU A 605 -6.00 24.73 -16.54
C LEU A 605 -4.65 24.43 -15.90
N VAL A 606 -4.66 23.76 -14.76
CA VAL A 606 -3.45 23.24 -14.10
C VAL A 606 -3.43 21.73 -14.24
N LYS A 607 -2.50 21.22 -15.05
CA LYS A 607 -2.28 19.81 -15.41
C LYS A 607 -1.61 19.02 -14.28
N VAL A 608 -2.04 19.24 -13.03
CA VAL A 608 -1.64 18.52 -11.81
C VAL A 608 -2.88 17.99 -11.11
N SER A 609 -2.79 16.76 -10.61
CA SER A 609 -3.90 16.11 -9.89
C SER A 609 -4.40 16.95 -8.72
N TYR A 610 -5.73 17.07 -8.62
CA TYR A 610 -6.36 17.75 -7.51
C TYR A 610 -6.26 16.94 -6.22
N PHE A 611 -6.00 17.65 -5.13
CA PHE A 611 -6.20 17.17 -3.77
C PHE A 611 -6.48 18.37 -2.85
N PRO A 612 -7.29 18.24 -1.78
CA PRO A 612 -7.70 19.38 -0.94
C PRO A 612 -6.57 20.13 -0.22
N ASN A 613 -5.35 19.59 -0.24
CA ASN A 613 -4.17 20.24 0.34
C ASN A 613 -3.54 21.27 -0.60
N TRP A 614 -3.87 21.26 -1.90
CA TRP A 614 -3.49 22.33 -2.81
C TRP A 614 -4.22 23.62 -2.44
N LYS A 615 -3.45 24.70 -2.35
CA LYS A 615 -3.92 26.05 -2.01
C LYS A 615 -3.39 27.03 -3.03
N VAL A 616 -3.97 28.22 -3.05
CA VAL A 616 -3.54 29.31 -3.92
C VAL A 616 -3.41 30.61 -3.14
N ASN A 617 -2.37 31.37 -3.44
CA ASN A 617 -2.23 32.79 -3.12
C ASN A 617 -2.37 33.58 -4.43
N GLY A 618 -3.07 34.72 -4.41
CA GLY A 618 -3.23 35.56 -5.61
C GLY A 618 -4.31 35.11 -6.60
N GLY A 619 -5.18 34.17 -6.23
CA GLY A 619 -6.29 33.71 -7.07
C GLY A 619 -7.24 32.76 -6.34
N LYS A 620 -8.10 32.09 -7.11
CA LYS A 620 -8.98 31.01 -6.65
C LYS A 620 -8.63 29.70 -7.34
N LEU A 621 -8.73 28.59 -6.62
CA LEU A 621 -8.36 27.26 -7.12
C LEU A 621 -9.54 26.30 -6.96
N PHE A 622 -9.82 25.53 -8.00
CA PHE A 622 -10.95 24.62 -8.06
C PHE A 622 -10.54 23.24 -8.54
N ALA A 623 -11.23 22.20 -8.07
CA ALA A 623 -11.14 20.86 -8.65
C ALA A 623 -11.83 20.87 -10.02
N ALA A 624 -11.16 20.34 -11.04
CA ALA A 624 -11.63 20.33 -12.42
C ALA A 624 -11.60 18.93 -13.02
N SER A 625 -12.35 18.73 -14.11
CA SER A 625 -12.30 17.50 -14.89
C SER A 625 -10.90 17.28 -15.51
N PRO A 626 -10.41 16.02 -15.60
CA PRO A 626 -11.02 14.83 -15.04
C PRO A 626 -10.76 14.66 -13.53
N ALA A 627 -9.59 15.04 -13.04
CA ALA A 627 -9.34 15.37 -11.63
C ALA A 627 -8.11 16.26 -11.54
N LEU A 628 -8.08 17.28 -12.40
CA LEU A 628 -7.06 18.31 -12.46
C LEU A 628 -7.53 19.53 -11.66
N MET A 629 -6.88 20.68 -11.83
CA MET A 629 -7.29 21.92 -11.17
C MET A 629 -7.49 23.03 -12.18
N ILE A 630 -8.38 23.97 -11.86
CA ILE A 630 -8.48 25.26 -12.56
C ILE A 630 -8.13 26.36 -11.57
N VAL A 631 -7.21 27.24 -11.98
CA VAL A 631 -6.87 28.45 -11.23
C VAL A 631 -7.45 29.67 -11.94
N ILE A 632 -7.96 30.62 -11.16
CA ILE A 632 -8.47 31.90 -11.65
C ILE A 632 -7.65 33.00 -10.97
N PRO A 633 -6.69 33.62 -11.68
CA PRO A 633 -5.84 34.66 -11.12
C PRO A 633 -6.66 35.89 -10.70
N GLU A 634 -6.39 36.40 -9.50
CA GLU A 634 -6.88 37.71 -9.02
C GLU A 634 -5.75 38.75 -9.00
N LYS A 635 -4.50 38.31 -9.13
CA LYS A 635 -3.27 39.10 -9.15
C LYS A 635 -2.31 38.56 -10.21
N GLU A 636 -1.32 39.36 -10.58
CA GLU A 636 -0.32 38.95 -11.57
C GLU A 636 0.58 37.82 -11.07
N ASP A 637 0.99 37.89 -9.80
CA ASP A 637 1.76 36.85 -9.14
C ASP A 637 0.81 35.90 -8.40
N VAL A 638 0.76 34.65 -8.86
CA VAL A 638 -0.03 33.56 -8.31
C VAL A 638 0.91 32.46 -7.83
N GLU A 639 0.63 31.91 -6.65
CA GLU A 639 1.37 30.77 -6.10
C GLU A 639 0.39 29.66 -5.73
N ILE A 640 0.53 28.50 -6.37
CA ILE A 640 -0.25 27.29 -6.07
C ILE A 640 0.67 26.34 -5.31
N TYR A 641 0.35 26.02 -4.06
CA TYR A 641 1.25 25.24 -3.19
C TYR A 641 0.52 24.15 -2.41
N TYR A 642 1.21 23.05 -2.13
CA TYR A 642 0.67 21.94 -1.36
C TYR A 642 0.93 22.13 0.14
N GLY A 643 -0.13 22.41 0.90
CA GLY A 643 -0.03 22.82 2.32
C GLY A 643 -0.94 22.04 3.27
N ASN A 644 -0.81 22.31 4.57
CA ASN A 644 -1.65 21.70 5.60
C ASN A 644 -3.08 22.26 5.57
N THR A 645 -4.08 21.40 5.67
CA THR A 645 -5.48 21.78 5.87
C THR A 645 -5.80 21.94 7.36
N TYR A 646 -7.00 22.44 7.68
CA TYR A 646 -7.48 22.51 9.07
C TYR A 646 -7.53 21.12 9.73
N ILE A 647 -7.87 20.07 8.97
CA ILE A 647 -7.84 18.69 9.44
C ILE A 647 -6.43 18.29 9.83
N ASN A 648 -5.42 18.57 8.98
CA ASN A 648 -4.03 18.26 9.32
C ASN A 648 -3.60 18.89 10.65
N VAL A 649 -3.95 20.16 10.87
CA VAL A 649 -3.58 20.89 12.10
C VAL A 649 -4.29 20.29 13.32
N ILE A 650 -5.61 20.08 13.27
CA ILE A 650 -6.38 19.50 14.39
C ILE A 650 -5.87 18.10 14.74
N SER A 651 -5.60 17.27 13.73
CA SER A 651 -5.08 15.92 13.92
C SER A 651 -3.72 15.90 14.63
N ILE A 652 -2.81 16.81 14.26
CA ILE A 652 -1.50 16.95 14.93
C ILE A 652 -1.70 17.38 16.40
N ILE A 653 -2.56 18.37 16.66
CA ILE A 653 -2.85 18.82 18.02
C ILE A 653 -3.39 17.67 18.89
N LEU A 654 -4.34 16.88 18.35
CA LEU A 654 -4.89 15.72 19.06
C LEU A 654 -3.83 14.67 19.37
N SER A 655 -2.90 14.41 18.45
CA SER A 655 -1.78 13.49 18.69
C SER A 655 -0.81 14.00 19.77
N ILE A 656 -0.48 15.29 19.77
CA ILE A 656 0.36 15.90 20.80
C ILE A 656 -0.33 15.82 22.18
N LEU A 657 -1.62 16.14 22.25
CA LEU A 657 -2.39 16.02 23.49
C LEU A 657 -2.45 14.57 23.98
N ALA A 658 -2.68 13.62 23.09
CA ALA A 658 -2.68 12.19 23.43
C ALA A 658 -1.32 11.74 23.98
N LEU A 659 -0.22 12.20 23.38
CA LEU A 659 1.14 11.94 23.88
C LEU A 659 1.34 12.50 25.29
N ILE A 660 0.95 13.76 25.54
CA ILE A 660 1.04 14.38 26.86
C ILE A 660 0.24 13.58 27.90
N VAL A 661 -1.01 13.23 27.59
CA VAL A 661 -1.86 12.44 28.49
C VAL A 661 -1.25 11.05 28.73
N LEU A 662 -0.68 10.42 27.70
CA LEU A 662 -0.02 9.13 27.82
C LEU A 662 1.23 9.20 28.70
N ILE A 663 2.01 10.28 28.67
CA ILE A 663 3.15 10.51 29.56
C ILE A 663 2.69 10.63 31.03
N PHE A 664 1.57 11.32 31.28
CA PHE A 664 1.06 11.56 32.62
C PHE A 664 -0.03 10.56 33.10
N TYR A 665 -0.26 9.47 32.37
CA TYR A 665 -1.41 8.58 32.55
C TYR A 665 -1.56 8.01 33.98
N ARG A 666 -0.43 7.77 34.67
CA ARG A 666 -0.43 7.26 36.06
C ARG A 666 -0.89 8.33 37.06
N ARG A 667 -0.43 9.58 36.88
CA ARG A 667 -0.81 10.70 37.74
C ARG A 667 -2.30 11.03 37.58
N LEU A 668 -2.80 10.93 36.35
CA LEU A 668 -4.20 11.12 35.98
C LEU A 668 -5.12 9.96 36.39
N ARG A 669 -4.59 8.89 37.01
CA ARG A 669 -5.34 7.71 37.47
C ARG A 669 -6.22 7.08 36.37
N ILE A 670 -5.80 7.15 35.10
CA ILE A 670 -6.61 6.72 33.95
C ILE A 670 -6.92 5.21 33.99
N ILE A 671 -5.99 4.41 34.49
CA ILE A 671 -6.03 2.94 34.53
C ILE A 671 -6.43 2.39 35.91
N ARG A 672 -6.56 3.25 36.92
CA ARG A 672 -6.96 2.82 38.26
C ARG A 672 -8.42 2.42 38.32
#